data_AF-A0A1G6DI86-F1
#
_entry.id   AF-A0A1G6DI86-F1
#
_cell.length_a   1.000
_cell.length_b   1.000
_cell.length_c   1.000
_cell.angle_alpha   90.00
_cell.angle_beta   90.00
_cell.angle_gamma   90.00
#
_symmetry.space_group_name_H-M   'P 1'
#
loop_
_entity.id
_entity.type
_entity.pdbx_description
1 polymer ?
#
loop_
_entity_poly.entity_id
_entity_poly.type
_entity_poly.pdbx_seq_one_letter_code
_entity_poly.pdbx_strand_id
1 'polypeptide(L)'
;MKQGTVKFLLNMMIVFTIIITAFITRQDIVLAKNETINGIQYRFNEDCNYVISDAEIKQNIAGETQFGQISLDGQISKISDVNGFQAFEVAKEKVSINYKINTKLGVVEDDAKKISNAELDEKMKKGVIIVQTSMDGSHWIVDKSINDILGENKGQLSSPIYESNYVQQTNGCFFRVIVAYKTEKLIENSKFLFFDTSDYEVFRWAEVYKFYIEDKNKGTTDTPDTSKKKVFQDEIYRVKVENKSGYSIEEEPYPEDLHYGWDLGQFTINGYTDNIEDEDGNLIILKNTGDQVTLWFSLNQDINKLNGDEYLTINNDKKGYDTLFKSIEPTEFGRGALIIQQTDDTNEAHKPILFKNFLEANTRTGADTKVRLFEEGDYVVVLDYQVIDSFAIDSIESYTLAFNFKIRNSNCMIFARDLGTQNELYDHDITKNGFKLDYANSKYLKVDVEQKIIKYNGTSYSEDTRRNRAANDGKEYSEEGVYIISVKHDYDDDQKTEKVIYVGDSPIIKALSKNNITVAEINNLLAQGYVVEDDGSIVTKKGQKVEDNIDELEEEQQVEDIDSKTEDNTSEDEISESIIAVEKPEPSEEELEKQDDTKRPIVPIFIVLFVLGWIVVIYKQRFLNKEKFDEKKVAEETSDIENEEE
;
A
#
# COMPACT_ATOMS: atom_id res chain seq x y z
N MET A 1 32.63 28.21 36.36
CA MET A 1 31.52 28.65 35.47
C MET A 1 30.35 29.05 36.37
N LYS A 2 29.81 30.27 36.26
CA LYS A 2 28.77 30.78 37.19
C LYS A 2 27.48 29.97 36.99
N GLN A 3 26.73 29.67 38.05
CA GLN A 3 25.45 28.92 37.96
C GLN A 3 24.47 29.49 36.91
N GLY A 4 24.51 30.80 36.64
CA GLY A 4 23.72 31.43 35.58
C GLY A 4 24.10 30.97 34.16
N THR A 5 25.36 30.65 33.91
CA THR A 5 25.83 30.18 32.59
C THR A 5 25.37 28.75 32.31
N VAL A 6 25.27 27.91 33.35
CA VAL A 6 24.79 26.52 33.23
C VAL A 6 23.27 26.49 33.00
N LYS A 7 22.49 27.33 33.71
CA LYS A 7 21.05 27.46 33.47
C LYS A 7 20.73 28.01 32.07
N PHE A 8 21.53 28.95 31.58
CA PHE A 8 21.37 29.49 30.23
C PHE A 8 21.65 28.43 29.15
N LEU A 9 22.72 27.63 29.30
CA LEU A 9 23.04 26.53 28.39
C LEU A 9 21.98 25.42 28.43
N LEU A 10 21.45 25.08 29.60
CA LEU A 10 20.40 24.06 29.75
C LEU A 10 19.09 24.50 29.08
N ASN A 11 18.69 25.76 29.25
CA ASN A 11 17.50 26.30 28.59
C ASN A 11 17.68 26.40 27.07
N MET A 12 18.88 26.74 26.59
CA MET A 12 19.17 26.72 25.15
C MET A 12 19.08 25.31 24.57
N MET A 13 19.58 24.31 25.31
CA MET A 13 19.54 22.92 24.88
C MET A 13 18.10 22.39 24.82
N ILE A 14 17.25 22.70 25.81
CA ILE A 14 15.83 22.32 25.81
C ILE A 14 15.08 22.96 24.62
N VAL A 15 15.31 24.25 24.34
CA VAL A 15 14.71 24.92 23.19
C VAL A 15 15.19 24.31 21.87
N PHE A 16 16.48 23.95 21.78
CA PHE A 16 17.03 23.30 20.59
C PHE A 16 16.48 21.87 20.40
N THR A 17 16.29 21.12 21.48
CA THR A 17 15.66 19.79 21.43
C THR A 17 14.19 19.87 21.00
N ILE A 18 13.43 20.87 21.47
CA ILE A 18 12.04 21.10 21.05
C ILE A 18 11.96 21.51 19.57
N ILE A 19 12.93 22.29 19.08
CA ILE A 19 13.00 22.65 17.65
C ILE A 19 13.36 21.42 16.81
N ILE A 20 14.30 20.58 17.26
CA ILE A 20 14.68 19.35 16.55
C ILE A 20 13.54 18.32 16.55
N THR A 21 12.83 18.11 17.66
CA THR A 21 11.66 17.22 17.68
C THR A 21 10.52 17.76 16.82
N ALA A 22 10.32 19.09 16.74
CA ALA A 22 9.38 19.71 15.81
C ALA A 22 9.80 19.58 14.32
N PHE A 23 11.09 19.32 14.04
CA PHE A 23 11.58 18.99 12.69
C PHE A 23 11.47 17.50 12.37
N ILE A 24 11.51 16.60 13.36
CA ILE A 24 11.39 15.14 13.18
C ILE A 24 9.92 14.68 13.14
N THR A 25 8.99 15.42 13.77
CA THR A 25 7.55 15.08 13.75
C THR A 25 6.73 15.86 12.73
N ARG A 26 7.37 16.62 11.84
CA ARG A 26 6.73 16.89 10.56
C ARG A 26 6.71 15.57 9.79
N GLN A 27 5.62 14.82 9.94
CA GLN A 27 5.08 14.20 8.74
C GLN A 27 5.05 15.32 7.72
N ASP A 28 5.80 15.16 6.65
CA ASP A 28 5.60 15.99 5.48
C ASP A 28 4.12 15.85 5.16
N ILE A 29 3.34 16.85 5.53
CA ILE A 29 2.15 17.19 4.78
C ILE A 29 2.77 17.51 3.43
N VAL A 30 2.81 16.50 2.56
CA VAL A 30 3.12 16.67 1.15
C VAL A 30 2.00 17.57 0.65
N LEU A 31 2.21 18.88 0.79
CA LEU A 31 1.52 19.84 -0.03
C LEU A 31 1.82 19.38 -1.45
N ALA A 32 0.78 18.96 -2.17
CA ALA A 32 0.89 18.54 -3.55
C ALA A 32 1.82 19.51 -4.29
N LYS A 33 3.02 19.02 -4.61
CA LYS A 33 3.94 19.78 -5.43
C LYS A 33 3.25 19.84 -6.78
N ASN A 34 2.89 21.03 -7.24
CA ASN A 34 2.29 21.21 -8.57
C ASN A 34 3.34 20.79 -9.62
N GLU A 35 3.40 19.49 -9.91
CA GLU A 35 4.27 18.95 -10.94
C GLU A 35 3.69 19.32 -12.31
N THR A 36 4.53 19.92 -13.14
CA THR A 36 4.11 20.38 -14.47
C THR A 36 4.05 19.21 -15.44
N ILE A 37 2.95 19.07 -16.17
CA ILE A 37 2.78 18.04 -17.21
C ILE A 37 3.22 18.62 -18.55
N ASN A 38 4.25 18.04 -19.15
CA ASN A 38 4.70 18.45 -20.47
C ASN A 38 3.72 18.01 -21.56
N GLY A 39 3.56 18.84 -22.58
CA GLY A 39 2.75 18.54 -23.74
C GLY A 39 3.27 19.22 -25.00
N ILE A 40 2.57 18.98 -26.11
CA ILE A 40 2.84 19.62 -27.40
C ILE A 40 1.54 20.21 -27.91
N GLN A 41 1.60 21.47 -28.35
CA GLN A 41 0.50 22.11 -29.07
C GLN A 41 0.77 21.98 -30.58
N TYR A 42 -0.20 21.41 -31.28
CA TYR A 42 -0.20 21.21 -32.72
C TYR A 42 -1.15 22.17 -33.40
N ARG A 43 -0.78 22.56 -34.62
CA ARG A 43 -1.63 23.34 -35.51
C ARG A 43 -1.87 22.57 -36.81
N PHE A 44 -3.10 22.66 -37.30
CA PHE A 44 -3.52 22.04 -38.55
C PHE A 44 -4.05 23.10 -39.52
N ASN A 45 -3.89 22.82 -40.81
CA ASN A 45 -4.51 23.59 -41.89
C ASN A 45 -5.99 23.19 -42.09
N GLU A 46 -6.70 23.81 -43.03
CA GLU A 46 -8.13 23.59 -43.26
C GLU A 46 -8.50 22.12 -43.57
N ASP A 47 -9.78 21.79 -43.43
CA ASP A 47 -10.41 20.46 -43.22
C ASP A 47 -9.48 19.27 -42.94
N CYS A 48 -9.32 18.94 -41.65
CA CYS A 48 -8.51 17.83 -41.17
C CYS A 48 -9.21 17.03 -40.07
N ASN A 49 -8.81 15.78 -39.88
CA ASN A 49 -9.27 14.89 -38.80
C ASN A 49 -8.34 14.91 -37.58
N TYR A 50 -7.61 16.01 -37.35
CA TYR A 50 -6.68 16.17 -36.22
C TYR A 50 -5.63 15.03 -36.09
N VAL A 51 -5.18 14.49 -37.22
CA VAL A 51 -4.19 13.39 -37.25
C VAL A 51 -2.84 13.91 -36.77
N ILE A 52 -2.46 13.57 -35.54
CA ILE A 52 -1.29 14.16 -34.86
C ILE A 52 0.02 13.94 -35.65
N SER A 53 0.15 12.79 -36.35
CA SER A 53 1.34 12.52 -37.19
C SER A 53 1.52 13.47 -38.36
N ASP A 54 0.43 14.11 -38.80
CA ASP A 54 0.38 14.96 -39.99
C ASP A 54 0.46 16.45 -39.62
N ALA A 55 0.56 16.75 -38.33
CA ALA A 55 0.40 18.08 -37.77
C ALA A 55 1.73 18.85 -37.67
N GLU A 56 1.65 20.17 -37.80
CA GLU A 56 2.79 21.05 -37.51
C GLU A 56 2.91 21.22 -35.99
N ILE A 57 4.07 20.87 -35.42
CA ILE A 57 4.38 21.19 -34.02
C ILE A 57 4.47 22.72 -33.89
N LYS A 58 3.54 23.33 -33.16
CA LYS A 58 3.56 24.78 -32.93
C LYS A 58 4.54 25.14 -31.82
N GLN A 59 4.43 24.47 -30.68
CA GLN A 59 5.26 24.70 -29.50
C GLN A 59 5.17 23.55 -28.51
N ASN A 60 6.23 23.37 -27.71
CA ASN A 60 6.16 22.59 -26.49
C ASN A 60 5.44 23.41 -25.41
N ILE A 61 4.55 22.77 -24.66
CA ILE A 61 3.74 23.41 -23.62
C ILE A 61 4.02 22.76 -22.27
N ALA A 62 4.03 23.58 -21.22
CA ALA A 62 4.32 23.15 -19.85
C ALA A 62 3.00 23.16 -19.05
N GLY A 63 2.07 22.31 -19.46
CA GLY A 63 0.78 22.11 -18.78
C GLY A 63 -0.25 23.23 -18.97
N GLU A 64 0.10 24.35 -19.61
CA GLU A 64 -0.77 25.52 -19.76
C GLU A 64 -0.66 26.14 -21.17
N THR A 65 -1.80 26.55 -21.71
CA THR A 65 -1.95 27.27 -22.98
C THR A 65 -2.92 28.44 -22.84
N GLN A 66 -3.15 29.17 -23.93
CA GLN A 66 -4.22 30.17 -24.01
C GLN A 66 -5.64 29.56 -23.98
N PHE A 67 -5.77 28.25 -24.16
CA PHE A 67 -7.06 27.57 -24.10
C PHE A 67 -7.36 27.05 -22.69
N GLY A 68 -6.40 26.41 -22.03
CA GLY A 68 -6.59 25.84 -20.70
C GLY A 68 -5.32 25.32 -20.06
N GLN A 69 -5.49 24.63 -18.94
CA GLN A 69 -4.41 24.10 -18.12
C GLN A 69 -4.75 22.68 -17.64
N ILE A 70 -3.82 21.75 -17.78
CA ILE A 70 -3.91 20.39 -17.24
C ILE A 70 -3.20 20.30 -15.88
N SER A 71 -3.75 19.51 -14.96
CA SER A 71 -3.09 19.17 -13.70
C SER A 71 -3.38 17.73 -13.26
N LEU A 72 -2.46 17.16 -12.48
CA LEU A 72 -2.67 15.91 -11.75
C LEU A 72 -2.83 16.23 -10.27
N ASP A 73 -3.88 15.71 -9.66
CA ASP A 73 -4.08 15.75 -8.22
C ASP A 73 -3.95 14.33 -7.64
N GLY A 74 -3.18 14.18 -6.56
CA GLY A 74 -2.92 12.92 -5.87
C GLY A 74 -1.62 12.95 -5.08
N GLN A 75 -1.32 11.89 -4.33
CA GLN A 75 -0.03 11.73 -3.64
C GLN A 75 1.05 11.24 -4.61
N ILE A 76 1.43 12.11 -5.54
CA ILE A 76 2.34 11.77 -6.64
C ILE A 76 3.75 12.34 -6.44
N SER A 77 4.74 11.66 -6.99
CA SER A 77 6.12 12.14 -7.10
C SER A 77 6.66 11.86 -8.50
N LYS A 78 7.37 12.84 -9.08
CA LYS A 78 7.99 12.65 -10.39
C LYS A 78 9.14 11.65 -10.31
N ILE A 79 9.17 10.69 -11.23
CA ILE A 79 10.24 9.69 -11.38
C ILE A 79 10.93 9.84 -12.74
N SER A 80 11.90 8.97 -13.03
CA SER A 80 12.57 8.93 -14.33
C SER A 80 11.58 8.59 -15.44
N ASP A 81 11.71 9.25 -16.58
CA ASP A 81 10.83 9.03 -17.73
C ASP A 81 10.80 7.54 -18.14
N VAL A 82 9.60 7.04 -18.42
CA VAL A 82 9.36 5.65 -18.85
C VAL A 82 9.01 5.66 -20.33
N ASN A 83 9.77 4.96 -21.16
CA ASN A 83 9.60 4.93 -22.63
C ASN A 83 9.52 6.32 -23.28
N GLY A 84 10.20 7.32 -22.71
CA GLY A 84 10.19 8.71 -23.19
C GLY A 84 8.94 9.52 -22.78
N PHE A 85 8.11 8.98 -21.88
CA PHE A 85 6.98 9.68 -21.28
C PHE A 85 7.38 10.20 -19.90
N GLN A 86 6.94 11.41 -19.59
CA GLN A 86 7.07 11.95 -18.23
C GLN A 86 6.37 11.02 -17.25
N ALA A 87 7.07 10.53 -16.24
CA ALA A 87 6.56 9.50 -15.35
C ALA A 87 6.38 9.98 -13.92
N PHE A 88 5.36 9.42 -13.25
CA PHE A 88 4.99 9.72 -11.88
C PHE A 88 4.74 8.43 -11.10
N GLU A 89 5.29 8.35 -9.89
CA GLU A 89 4.92 7.33 -8.91
C GLU A 89 3.78 7.84 -8.01
N VAL A 90 2.89 6.95 -7.59
CA VAL A 90 1.75 7.25 -6.72
C VAL A 90 1.93 6.53 -5.39
N ALA A 91 2.03 7.27 -4.30
CA ALA A 91 2.27 6.67 -2.98
C ALA A 91 1.00 6.00 -2.40
N LYS A 92 -0.16 6.68 -2.54
CA LYS A 92 -1.48 6.23 -2.10
C LYS A 92 -2.57 6.94 -2.94
N GLU A 93 -3.73 6.28 -3.06
CA GLU A 93 -4.96 6.80 -3.68
C GLU A 93 -4.92 6.93 -5.22
N LYS A 94 -6.08 7.18 -5.82
CA LYS A 94 -6.20 7.39 -7.27
C LYS A 94 -5.64 8.75 -7.67
N VAL A 95 -5.09 8.85 -8.87
CA VAL A 95 -4.68 10.13 -9.49
C VAL A 95 -5.84 10.69 -10.30
N SER A 96 -6.21 11.92 -9.98
CA SER A 96 -7.21 12.71 -10.67
C SER A 96 -6.55 13.56 -11.75
N ILE A 97 -6.97 13.36 -13.01
CA ILE A 97 -6.57 14.17 -14.15
C ILE A 97 -7.61 15.29 -14.29
N ASN A 98 -7.15 16.53 -14.23
CA ASN A 98 -8.01 17.71 -14.33
C ASN A 98 -7.62 18.54 -15.55
N TYR A 99 -8.61 19.21 -16.14
CA TYR A 99 -8.37 20.22 -17.15
C TYR A 99 -9.23 21.45 -16.87
N LYS A 100 -8.59 22.61 -16.72
CA LYS A 100 -9.25 23.87 -16.46
C LYS A 100 -9.23 24.74 -17.70
N ILE A 101 -10.40 25.04 -18.24
CA ILE A 101 -10.55 25.92 -19.40
C ILE A 101 -10.38 27.38 -18.96
N ASN A 102 -9.42 28.08 -19.58
CA ASN A 102 -9.11 29.48 -19.33
C ASN A 102 -9.02 30.29 -20.65
N THR A 103 -9.91 30.00 -21.60
CA THR A 103 -9.83 30.57 -22.95
C THR A 103 -10.54 31.92 -23.11
N LYS A 104 -9.89 32.83 -23.84
CA LYS A 104 -10.50 34.03 -24.43
C LYS A 104 -10.46 34.01 -25.96
N LEU A 105 -10.10 32.86 -26.54
CA LEU A 105 -9.97 32.67 -27.98
C LEU A 105 -11.36 32.70 -28.64
N GLY A 106 -11.42 33.12 -29.90
CA GLY A 106 -12.62 33.02 -30.74
C GLY A 106 -12.89 31.58 -31.15
N VAL A 107 -13.26 30.72 -30.20
CA VAL A 107 -13.54 29.30 -30.46
C VAL A 107 -14.87 29.16 -31.18
N VAL A 108 -14.85 28.47 -32.31
CA VAL A 108 -15.99 28.26 -33.20
C VAL A 108 -16.31 26.77 -33.30
N GLU A 109 -17.49 26.42 -33.80
CA GLU A 109 -17.89 25.01 -33.94
C GLU A 109 -17.04 24.28 -34.98
N ASP A 110 -16.71 23.03 -34.64
CA ASP A 110 -16.21 22.03 -35.57
C ASP A 110 -17.10 20.78 -35.50
N ASP A 111 -17.48 20.27 -36.67
CA ASP A 111 -18.36 19.11 -36.80
C ASP A 111 -17.58 17.80 -36.94
N ALA A 112 -16.26 17.82 -36.77
CA ALA A 112 -15.42 16.64 -36.77
C ALA A 112 -15.87 15.60 -35.72
N LYS A 113 -15.92 14.34 -36.16
CA LYS A 113 -16.11 13.16 -35.31
C LYS A 113 -14.84 12.32 -35.16
N LYS A 114 -13.86 12.50 -36.04
CA LYS A 114 -12.59 11.78 -35.99
C LYS A 114 -11.50 12.73 -35.52
N ILE A 115 -10.88 12.39 -34.40
CA ILE A 115 -9.81 13.16 -33.77
C ILE A 115 -8.60 12.24 -33.63
N SER A 116 -7.65 12.35 -34.57
CA SER A 116 -6.52 11.44 -34.67
C SER A 116 -6.97 9.98 -34.82
N ASN A 117 -6.60 9.12 -33.86
CA ASN A 117 -7.01 7.72 -33.79
C ASN A 117 -8.32 7.49 -33.01
N ALA A 118 -8.96 8.53 -32.48
CA ALA A 118 -10.23 8.44 -31.78
C ALA A 118 -11.41 8.76 -32.71
N GLU A 119 -12.48 7.98 -32.58
CA GLU A 119 -13.78 8.23 -33.20
C GLU A 119 -14.80 8.57 -32.10
N LEU A 120 -15.50 9.68 -32.27
CA LEU A 120 -16.46 10.22 -31.32
C LEU A 120 -17.89 9.81 -31.69
N ASP A 121 -18.68 9.43 -30.69
CA ASP A 121 -20.11 9.14 -30.88
C ASP A 121 -20.87 10.36 -31.44
N GLU A 122 -20.52 11.54 -30.94
CA GLU A 122 -21.10 12.83 -31.32
C GLU A 122 -20.06 13.79 -31.89
N LYS A 123 -20.51 14.86 -32.54
CA LYS A 123 -19.61 15.88 -33.10
C LYS A 123 -18.91 16.64 -31.97
N MET A 124 -17.65 17.03 -32.18
CA MET A 124 -16.88 17.73 -31.14
C MET A 124 -17.45 19.12 -30.77
N LYS A 125 -18.13 19.81 -31.70
CA LYS A 125 -18.70 21.15 -31.49
C LYS A 125 -17.66 22.17 -31.02
N LYS A 126 -17.86 22.86 -29.90
CA LYS A 126 -16.91 23.89 -29.41
C LYS A 126 -15.78 23.29 -28.59
N GLY A 127 -15.18 22.22 -29.11
CA GLY A 127 -14.02 21.55 -28.56
C GLY A 127 -14.34 20.24 -27.85
N VAL A 128 -13.32 19.38 -27.79
CA VAL A 128 -13.40 18.05 -27.18
C VAL A 128 -12.16 17.77 -26.34
N ILE A 129 -12.35 17.05 -25.23
CA ILE A 129 -11.26 16.45 -24.45
C ILE A 129 -11.37 14.94 -24.57
N ILE A 130 -10.26 14.29 -24.93
CA ILE A 130 -10.15 12.84 -25.04
C ILE A 130 -9.06 12.37 -24.09
N VAL A 131 -9.38 11.43 -23.21
CA VAL A 131 -8.41 10.72 -22.38
C VAL A 131 -8.23 9.32 -22.96
N GLN A 132 -7.00 9.01 -23.33
CA GLN A 132 -6.59 7.70 -23.81
C GLN A 132 -5.61 7.06 -22.85
N THR A 133 -5.71 5.74 -22.69
CA THR A 133 -4.72 4.95 -21.95
C THR A 133 -4.10 3.86 -22.80
N SER A 134 -2.94 3.39 -22.34
CA SER A 134 -2.13 2.35 -22.97
C SER A 134 -1.27 1.68 -21.91
N MET A 135 -1.16 0.34 -21.93
CA MET A 135 -0.27 -0.40 -21.03
C MET A 135 1.13 -0.56 -21.60
N ASP A 136 1.29 -0.43 -22.92
CA ASP A 136 2.56 -0.65 -23.64
C ASP A 136 3.13 0.65 -24.29
N GLY A 137 2.42 1.76 -24.14
CA GLY A 137 2.74 3.06 -24.74
C GLY A 137 2.46 3.15 -26.25
N SER A 138 1.98 2.07 -26.88
CA SER A 138 1.88 1.92 -28.34
C SER A 138 0.45 1.70 -28.81
N HIS A 139 -0.34 0.87 -28.12
CA HIS A 139 -1.75 0.65 -28.40
C HIS A 139 -2.61 1.50 -27.47
N TRP A 140 -3.38 2.41 -28.06
CA TRP A 140 -4.14 3.44 -27.34
C TRP A 140 -5.63 3.24 -27.50
N ILE A 141 -6.35 3.36 -26.39
CA ILE A 141 -7.82 3.30 -26.36
C ILE A 141 -8.41 4.59 -25.84
N VAL A 142 -9.66 4.87 -26.19
CA VAL A 142 -10.38 6.03 -25.67
C VAL A 142 -11.14 5.61 -24.42
N ASP A 143 -10.63 6.00 -23.24
CA ASP A 143 -11.33 5.77 -21.97
C ASP A 143 -12.44 6.80 -21.73
N LYS A 144 -12.25 8.02 -22.23
CA LYS A 144 -13.21 9.10 -22.05
C LYS A 144 -13.14 10.10 -23.20
N SER A 145 -14.29 10.52 -23.70
CA SER A 145 -14.45 11.71 -24.53
C SER A 145 -15.49 12.63 -23.93
N ILE A 146 -15.18 13.93 -23.89
CA ILE A 146 -16.09 14.99 -23.42
C ILE A 146 -16.23 15.99 -24.57
N ASN A 147 -17.39 15.98 -25.23
CA ASN A 147 -17.69 16.81 -26.39
C ASN A 147 -18.31 18.15 -25.97
N ASP A 148 -18.29 19.13 -26.87
CA ASP A 148 -18.87 20.47 -26.69
C ASP A 148 -18.48 21.17 -25.37
N ILE A 149 -17.19 21.17 -25.05
CA ILE A 149 -16.65 21.64 -23.76
C ILE A 149 -16.86 23.15 -23.49
N LEU A 150 -17.36 23.90 -24.48
CA LEU A 150 -17.72 25.33 -24.39
C LEU A 150 -19.19 25.60 -24.79
N GLY A 151 -20.04 24.57 -24.83
CA GLY A 151 -21.45 24.62 -25.23
C GLY A 151 -22.38 25.44 -24.33
N GLU A 152 -23.69 25.43 -24.65
CA GLU A 152 -24.71 26.26 -23.97
C GLU A 152 -24.87 25.97 -22.47
N ASN A 153 -24.46 24.78 -22.00
CA ASN A 153 -24.29 24.46 -20.58
C ASN A 153 -22.95 25.01 -20.05
N LYS A 154 -22.82 26.33 -20.08
CA LYS A 154 -21.64 27.09 -19.64
C LYS A 154 -21.11 26.62 -18.28
N GLY A 155 -19.88 26.09 -18.24
CA GLY A 155 -18.98 26.30 -17.10
C GLY A 155 -18.80 25.19 -16.06
N GLN A 156 -19.21 23.95 -16.30
CA GLN A 156 -18.77 22.82 -15.45
C GLN A 156 -18.33 21.65 -16.33
N LEU A 157 -17.16 21.79 -16.96
CA LEU A 157 -16.35 20.60 -17.21
C LEU A 157 -16.17 19.92 -15.85
N SER A 158 -16.79 18.75 -15.68
CA SER A 158 -16.68 17.96 -14.46
C SER A 158 -15.20 17.73 -14.16
N SER A 159 -14.77 18.11 -12.97
CA SER A 159 -13.43 17.87 -12.47
C SER A 159 -13.52 16.80 -11.39
N PRO A 160 -12.71 15.73 -11.47
CA PRO A 160 -11.72 15.46 -12.52
C PRO A 160 -12.35 15.09 -13.86
N ILE A 161 -11.62 15.31 -14.96
CA ILE A 161 -12.02 14.83 -16.29
C ILE A 161 -11.83 13.32 -16.41
N TYR A 162 -10.94 12.75 -15.60
CA TYR A 162 -10.70 11.32 -15.47
C TYR A 162 -10.02 11.00 -14.15
N GLU A 163 -10.39 9.89 -13.51
CA GLU A 163 -9.65 9.31 -12.39
C GLU A 163 -8.98 8.03 -12.86
N SER A 164 -7.66 7.94 -12.68
CA SER A 164 -6.95 6.66 -12.86
C SER A 164 -7.53 5.60 -11.95
N ASN A 165 -7.50 4.35 -12.40
CA ASN A 165 -7.90 3.21 -11.58
C ASN A 165 -6.69 2.45 -11.04
N TYR A 166 -6.95 1.61 -10.04
CA TYR A 166 -5.90 0.89 -9.33
C TYR A 166 -5.14 -0.10 -10.22
N VAL A 167 -5.80 -0.77 -11.18
CA VAL A 167 -5.14 -1.70 -12.13
C VAL A 167 -4.18 -0.93 -13.04
N GLN A 168 -4.57 0.25 -13.52
CA GLN A 168 -3.71 1.13 -14.33
C GLN A 168 -2.45 1.54 -13.56
N GLN A 169 -2.58 1.92 -12.29
CA GLN A 169 -1.43 2.32 -11.49
C GLN A 169 -0.55 1.12 -11.12
N THR A 170 -1.15 0.00 -10.77
CA THR A 170 -0.43 -1.20 -10.30
C THR A 170 0.44 -1.84 -11.37
N ASN A 171 -0.04 -1.86 -12.62
CA ASN A 171 0.74 -2.37 -13.76
C ASN A 171 1.61 -1.27 -14.39
N GLY A 172 1.39 -0.01 -14.01
CA GLY A 172 1.89 1.12 -14.77
C GLY A 172 1.05 1.37 -16.02
N CYS A 173 0.70 2.63 -16.27
CA CYS A 173 -0.16 2.98 -17.39
C CYS A 173 0.28 4.30 -18.03
N PHE A 174 0.34 4.28 -19.35
CA PHE A 174 0.57 5.46 -20.18
C PHE A 174 -0.75 6.16 -20.44
N PHE A 175 -0.76 7.48 -20.24
CA PHE A 175 -1.88 8.37 -20.48
C PHE A 175 -1.57 9.32 -21.62
N ARG A 176 -2.60 9.61 -22.40
CA ARG A 176 -2.59 10.64 -23.43
C ARG A 176 -3.88 11.44 -23.36
N VAL A 177 -3.75 12.72 -23.05
CA VAL A 177 -4.88 13.66 -23.02
C VAL A 177 -4.80 14.54 -24.26
N ILE A 178 -5.85 14.52 -25.08
CA ILE A 178 -5.96 15.32 -26.32
C ILE A 178 -7.07 16.35 -26.12
N VAL A 179 -6.73 17.62 -26.23
CA VAL A 179 -7.70 18.73 -26.23
C VAL A 179 -7.72 19.34 -27.63
N ALA A 180 -8.82 19.13 -28.36
CA ALA A 180 -8.96 19.60 -29.74
C ALA A 180 -10.02 20.70 -29.84
N TYR A 181 -9.71 21.77 -30.58
CA TYR A 181 -10.60 22.92 -30.76
C TYR A 181 -10.31 23.66 -32.08
N LYS A 182 -11.26 24.48 -32.52
CA LYS A 182 -11.16 25.32 -33.73
C LYS A 182 -11.32 26.79 -33.35
N THR A 183 -10.42 27.65 -33.81
CA THR A 183 -10.46 29.09 -33.55
C THR A 183 -10.59 29.88 -34.84
N GLU A 184 -11.28 31.00 -34.76
CA GLU A 184 -11.41 32.00 -35.81
C GLU A 184 -10.81 33.33 -35.35
N LYS A 185 -9.98 33.95 -36.20
CA LYS A 185 -9.37 35.26 -35.96
C LYS A 185 -9.73 36.20 -37.10
N LEU A 186 -10.36 37.32 -36.77
CA LEU A 186 -10.66 38.38 -37.74
C LEU A 186 -9.35 38.97 -38.30
N ILE A 187 -9.17 38.92 -39.62
CA ILE A 187 -8.05 39.52 -40.35
C ILE A 187 -8.46 40.93 -40.82
N GLU A 188 -9.59 41.02 -41.52
CA GLU A 188 -10.08 42.27 -42.10
C GLU A 188 -11.59 42.37 -41.90
N ASN A 189 -12.04 43.50 -41.34
CA ASN A 189 -13.46 43.75 -41.16
C ASN A 189 -14.03 44.37 -42.44
N SER A 190 -14.97 43.69 -43.08
CA SER A 190 -15.61 44.22 -44.28
C SER A 190 -17.10 43.89 -44.32
N LYS A 191 -17.91 44.78 -44.91
CA LYS A 191 -19.35 44.59 -45.08
C LYS A 191 -19.77 44.99 -46.48
N PHE A 192 -20.48 44.10 -47.16
CA PHE A 192 -21.13 44.41 -48.44
C PHE A 192 -22.64 44.26 -48.32
N LEU A 193 -23.36 45.37 -48.46
CA LEU A 193 -24.82 45.41 -48.54
C LEU A 193 -25.55 44.58 -47.45
N PHE A 194 -25.32 44.92 -46.17
CA PHE A 194 -25.84 44.23 -44.97
C PHE A 194 -25.29 42.82 -44.71
N PHE A 195 -24.52 42.23 -45.61
CA PHE A 195 -23.81 40.98 -45.38
C PHE A 195 -22.43 41.24 -44.77
N ASP A 196 -22.07 40.40 -43.80
CA ASP A 196 -20.71 40.35 -43.28
C ASP A 196 -19.82 39.65 -44.32
N THR A 197 -18.80 40.36 -44.81
CA THR A 197 -17.80 39.84 -45.76
C THR A 197 -16.42 39.86 -45.14
N SER A 198 -16.34 39.91 -43.80
CA SER A 198 -15.09 39.93 -43.08
C SER A 198 -14.23 38.71 -43.40
N ASP A 199 -12.93 38.94 -43.54
CA ASP A 199 -11.96 37.88 -43.77
C ASP A 199 -11.48 37.34 -42.41
N TYR A 200 -11.52 36.03 -42.27
CA TYR A 200 -11.13 35.33 -41.07
C TYR A 200 -10.02 34.31 -41.35
N GLU A 201 -9.09 34.20 -40.42
CA GLU A 201 -8.13 33.11 -40.35
C GLU A 201 -8.70 32.00 -39.46
N VAL A 202 -8.84 30.80 -39.99
CA VAL A 202 -9.34 29.64 -39.24
C VAL A 202 -8.19 28.69 -38.96
N PHE A 203 -8.06 28.29 -37.70
CA PHE A 203 -7.07 27.31 -37.27
C PHE A 203 -7.72 26.21 -36.45
N ARG A 204 -7.25 24.98 -36.67
CA ARG A 204 -7.52 23.84 -35.80
C ARG A 204 -6.30 23.57 -34.94
N TRP A 205 -6.55 23.27 -33.68
CA TRP A 205 -5.54 23.08 -32.65
C TRP A 205 -5.76 21.76 -31.93
N ALA A 206 -4.66 21.10 -31.58
CA ALA A 206 -4.67 20.02 -30.61
C ALA A 206 -3.57 20.22 -29.57
N GLU A 207 -3.91 20.12 -28.30
CA GLU A 207 -2.96 19.99 -27.21
C GLU A 207 -2.86 18.53 -26.82
N VAL A 208 -1.66 17.98 -26.80
CA VAL A 208 -1.43 16.57 -26.48
C VAL A 208 -0.47 16.47 -25.32
N TYR A 209 -0.97 15.98 -24.19
CA TYR A 209 -0.20 15.69 -22.99
C TYR A 209 0.03 14.19 -22.89
N LYS A 210 1.26 13.78 -22.57
CA LYS A 210 1.68 12.38 -22.52
C LYS A 210 2.45 12.13 -21.23
N PHE A 211 1.98 11.20 -20.41
CA PHE A 211 2.64 10.86 -19.15
C PHE A 211 2.38 9.41 -18.78
N TYR A 212 3.14 8.89 -17.83
CA TYR A 212 3.04 7.55 -17.30
C TYR A 212 2.79 7.64 -15.78
N ILE A 213 1.93 6.78 -15.26
CA ILE A 213 1.62 6.71 -13.84
C ILE A 213 1.82 5.26 -13.39
N GLU A 214 2.55 5.06 -12.30
CA GLU A 214 2.64 3.76 -11.61
C GLU A 214 2.52 3.90 -10.09
N ASP A 215 2.11 2.83 -9.41
CA ASP A 215 2.12 2.75 -7.95
C ASP A 215 3.57 2.73 -7.43
N LYS A 216 3.88 3.54 -6.40
CA LYS A 216 5.20 3.59 -5.76
C LYS A 216 5.60 2.26 -5.13
N ASN A 217 4.61 1.54 -4.59
CA ASN A 217 4.78 0.23 -4.00
C ASN A 217 4.47 -0.87 -5.01
N LYS A 218 4.59 -0.58 -6.33
CA LYS A 218 4.56 -1.58 -7.39
C LYS A 218 5.24 -2.83 -6.87
N GLY A 219 4.45 -3.85 -6.53
CA GLY A 219 5.00 -5.06 -5.94
C GLY A 219 6.12 -5.50 -6.86
N THR A 220 7.32 -5.69 -6.33
CA THR A 220 8.57 -5.77 -7.13
C THR A 220 8.59 -6.93 -8.13
N THR A 221 7.59 -7.79 -8.08
CA THR A 221 7.35 -8.91 -8.96
C THR A 221 6.47 -8.50 -10.15
N ASP A 222 7.08 -8.16 -11.28
CA ASP A 222 6.38 -8.00 -12.58
C ASP A 222 5.84 -9.33 -13.12
N THR A 223 6.07 -10.42 -12.41
CA THR A 223 5.60 -11.78 -12.72
C THR A 223 4.99 -12.43 -11.48
N PRO A 224 3.93 -13.23 -11.61
CA PRO A 224 3.38 -14.00 -10.50
C PRO A 224 4.47 -14.81 -9.78
N ASP A 225 4.56 -14.74 -8.45
CA ASP A 225 5.35 -15.70 -7.67
C ASP A 225 4.77 -17.10 -7.91
N THR A 226 5.62 -18.02 -8.35
CA THR A 226 5.24 -19.39 -8.71
C THR A 226 5.43 -20.38 -7.58
N SER A 227 5.96 -19.98 -6.42
CA SER A 227 6.29 -20.88 -5.32
C SER A 227 5.03 -21.41 -4.61
N LYS A 228 4.19 -20.52 -4.08
CA LYS A 228 2.86 -20.82 -3.53
C LYS A 228 1.81 -19.94 -4.19
N LYS A 229 0.77 -20.60 -4.73
CA LYS A 229 -0.36 -19.92 -5.37
C LYS A 229 -1.66 -20.69 -5.17
N LYS A 230 -2.78 -19.97 -5.07
CA LYS A 230 -4.13 -20.51 -5.22
C LYS A 230 -4.72 -20.02 -6.53
N VAL A 231 -5.23 -20.95 -7.33
CA VAL A 231 -5.89 -20.66 -8.61
C VAL A 231 -7.40 -20.82 -8.43
N PHE A 232 -8.15 -19.83 -8.91
CA PHE A 232 -9.61 -19.86 -9.01
C PHE A 232 -9.97 -20.05 -10.48
N GLN A 233 -10.32 -21.29 -10.82
CA GLN A 233 -10.60 -21.70 -12.20
C GLN A 233 -12.03 -21.34 -12.59
N ASP A 234 -12.19 -20.81 -13.79
CA ASP A 234 -13.48 -20.39 -14.33
C ASP A 234 -14.51 -21.52 -14.29
N GLU A 235 -14.17 -22.76 -14.66
CA GLU A 235 -15.08 -23.92 -14.58
C GLU A 235 -15.71 -24.20 -13.20
N ILE A 236 -15.07 -23.76 -12.10
CA ILE A 236 -15.53 -24.01 -10.72
C ILE A 236 -16.33 -22.83 -10.19
N TYR A 237 -15.87 -21.61 -10.47
CA TYR A 237 -16.36 -20.39 -9.83
C TYR A 237 -17.31 -19.58 -10.70
N ARG A 238 -17.40 -19.89 -12.00
CA ARG A 238 -18.31 -19.25 -12.95
C ARG A 238 -19.70 -19.84 -12.81
N VAL A 239 -20.69 -18.96 -12.73
CA VAL A 239 -22.10 -19.31 -12.87
C VAL A 239 -22.74 -18.47 -13.96
N LYS A 240 -23.66 -19.09 -14.70
CA LYS A 240 -24.55 -18.35 -15.59
C LYS A 240 -25.59 -17.63 -14.74
N VAL A 241 -25.95 -16.42 -15.14
CA VAL A 241 -26.94 -15.61 -14.42
C VAL A 241 -28.00 -15.03 -15.35
N GLU A 242 -29.20 -14.84 -14.82
CA GLU A 242 -30.32 -14.27 -15.56
C GLU A 242 -29.93 -12.85 -16.03
N ASN A 243 -30.14 -12.58 -17.32
CA ASN A 243 -29.88 -11.28 -17.90
C ASN A 243 -30.67 -10.18 -17.19
N LYS A 244 -29.99 -9.06 -16.86
CA LYS A 244 -30.58 -7.91 -16.15
C LYS A 244 -31.07 -8.23 -14.73
N SER A 245 -30.68 -9.37 -14.15
CA SER A 245 -30.84 -9.62 -12.70
C SER A 245 -29.89 -8.79 -11.84
N GLY A 246 -28.91 -8.14 -12.47
CA GLY A 246 -27.78 -7.54 -11.77
C GLY A 246 -26.83 -8.62 -11.23
N TYR A 247 -26.51 -9.58 -12.09
CA TYR A 247 -25.56 -10.69 -11.86
C TYR A 247 -25.82 -11.51 -10.58
N SER A 248 -27.08 -11.73 -10.21
CA SER A 248 -27.44 -12.25 -8.88
C SER A 248 -28.34 -13.47 -8.86
N ILE A 249 -29.02 -13.75 -9.97
CA ILE A 249 -29.93 -14.89 -10.08
C ILE A 249 -29.22 -15.94 -10.91
N GLU A 250 -28.67 -16.96 -10.25
CA GLU A 250 -28.01 -18.09 -10.90
C GLU A 250 -29.00 -18.87 -11.78
N GLU A 251 -28.52 -19.28 -12.95
CA GLU A 251 -29.22 -20.17 -13.87
C GLU A 251 -28.47 -21.49 -13.99
N GLU A 252 -29.23 -22.58 -14.06
CA GLU A 252 -28.66 -23.90 -14.31
C GLU A 252 -28.03 -23.94 -15.71
N PRO A 253 -26.79 -24.46 -15.85
CA PRO A 253 -26.16 -24.59 -17.14
C PRO A 253 -26.94 -25.56 -18.03
N TYR A 254 -26.98 -25.28 -19.33
CA TYR A 254 -27.63 -26.13 -20.33
C TYR A 254 -26.71 -26.38 -21.54
N PRO A 255 -26.93 -27.44 -22.34
CA PRO A 255 -26.00 -27.87 -23.40
C PRO A 255 -25.69 -26.80 -24.47
N GLU A 256 -26.58 -25.84 -24.67
CA GLU A 256 -26.44 -24.73 -25.62
C GLU A 256 -25.95 -23.42 -24.99
N ASP A 257 -25.43 -23.46 -23.75
CA ASP A 257 -24.78 -22.32 -23.11
C ASP A 257 -23.59 -21.81 -23.95
N LEU A 258 -23.52 -20.50 -24.20
CA LEU A 258 -22.48 -19.89 -25.04
C LEU A 258 -21.06 -20.10 -24.46
N HIS A 259 -20.96 -20.34 -23.15
CA HIS A 259 -19.72 -20.59 -22.43
C HIS A 259 -19.42 -22.10 -22.24
N TYR A 260 -20.21 -22.98 -22.86
CA TYR A 260 -20.07 -24.41 -22.67
C TYR A 260 -18.73 -24.96 -23.20
N GLY A 261 -18.00 -25.65 -22.32
CA GLY A 261 -16.81 -26.44 -22.70
C GLY A 261 -15.52 -25.65 -22.92
N TRP A 262 -15.47 -24.39 -22.51
CA TRP A 262 -14.25 -23.57 -22.53
C TRP A 262 -14.19 -22.62 -21.34
N ASP A 263 -12.97 -22.17 -21.01
CA ASP A 263 -12.71 -21.22 -19.92
C ASP A 263 -12.25 -19.88 -20.48
N LEU A 264 -12.76 -18.80 -19.88
CA LEU A 264 -12.36 -17.42 -20.23
C LEU A 264 -10.94 -17.13 -19.77
N GLY A 265 -10.59 -17.57 -18.56
CA GLY A 265 -9.35 -17.24 -17.90
C GLY A 265 -9.29 -17.81 -16.48
N GLN A 266 -8.38 -17.29 -15.66
CA GLN A 266 -8.26 -17.71 -14.27
C GLN A 266 -7.74 -16.58 -13.37
N PHE A 267 -8.21 -16.55 -12.13
CA PHE A 267 -7.62 -15.72 -11.10
C PHE A 267 -6.56 -16.51 -10.33
N THR A 268 -5.49 -15.83 -9.92
CA THR A 268 -4.41 -16.42 -9.12
C THR A 268 -4.05 -15.50 -7.96
N ILE A 269 -4.06 -16.02 -6.73
CA ILE A 269 -3.50 -15.36 -5.55
C ILE A 269 -2.12 -15.96 -5.26
N ASN A 270 -1.15 -15.11 -4.96
CA ASN A 270 0.24 -15.49 -4.62
C ASN A 270 0.90 -14.44 -3.71
N GLY A 271 2.20 -14.61 -3.43
CA GLY A 271 2.97 -13.67 -2.61
C GLY A 271 2.67 -13.77 -1.11
N TYR A 272 2.30 -14.97 -0.66
CA TYR A 272 1.96 -15.29 0.73
C TYR A 272 2.80 -16.47 1.24
N THR A 273 3.01 -16.54 2.55
CA THR A 273 3.79 -17.62 3.18
C THR A 273 3.02 -18.95 3.20
N ASP A 274 1.75 -18.95 3.60
CA ASP A 274 0.94 -20.18 3.61
C ASP A 274 -0.55 -19.95 3.38
N ASN A 275 -1.31 -21.03 3.26
CA ASN A 275 -2.76 -20.98 3.23
C ASN A 275 -3.38 -22.20 3.91
N ILE A 276 -4.55 -22.01 4.49
CA ILE A 276 -5.38 -23.03 5.10
C ILE A 276 -6.83 -22.84 4.65
N GLU A 277 -7.69 -23.79 4.98
CA GLU A 277 -9.14 -23.65 4.83
C GLU A 277 -9.77 -23.70 6.22
N ASP A 278 -10.77 -22.84 6.47
CA ASP A 278 -11.53 -22.90 7.72
C ASP A 278 -12.52 -24.09 7.72
N GLU A 279 -13.25 -24.27 8.83
CA GLU A 279 -14.22 -25.37 8.99
C GLU A 279 -15.31 -25.37 7.90
N ASP A 280 -15.63 -24.20 7.35
CA ASP A 280 -16.61 -24.02 6.28
C ASP A 280 -15.98 -24.15 4.87
N GLY A 281 -14.68 -24.43 4.78
CA GLY A 281 -13.92 -24.57 3.53
C GLY A 281 -13.50 -23.24 2.91
N ASN A 282 -13.61 -22.10 3.61
CA ASN A 282 -13.17 -20.82 3.08
C ASN A 282 -11.65 -20.71 3.16
N LEU A 283 -11.06 -20.19 2.08
CA LEU A 283 -9.62 -20.00 2.00
C LEU A 283 -9.14 -18.89 2.95
N ILE A 284 -8.12 -19.20 3.75
CA ILE A 284 -7.39 -18.24 4.57
C ILE A 284 -5.93 -18.23 4.12
N ILE A 285 -5.51 -17.07 3.61
CA ILE A 285 -4.13 -16.77 3.26
C ILE A 285 -3.39 -16.26 4.50
N LEU A 286 -2.26 -16.87 4.80
CA LEU A 286 -1.38 -16.54 5.91
C LEU A 286 -0.15 -15.79 5.40
N LYS A 287 0.02 -14.54 5.85
CA LYS A 287 1.14 -13.67 5.49
C LYS A 287 2.07 -13.41 6.67
N ASN A 288 3.37 -13.33 6.38
CA ASN A 288 4.39 -12.84 7.31
C ASN A 288 4.81 -11.40 6.99
N THR A 289 5.60 -10.81 7.88
CA THR A 289 6.22 -9.51 7.65
C THR A 289 7.06 -9.54 6.36
N GLY A 290 6.71 -8.68 5.40
CA GLY A 290 7.39 -8.58 4.11
C GLY A 290 6.64 -9.25 2.95
N ASP A 291 5.68 -10.12 3.23
CA ASP A 291 4.83 -10.73 2.20
C ASP A 291 3.97 -9.69 1.50
N GLN A 292 3.84 -9.84 0.19
CA GLN A 292 3.05 -8.98 -0.70
C GLN A 292 2.00 -9.82 -1.41
N VAL A 293 0.85 -10.00 -0.75
CA VAL A 293 -0.21 -10.84 -1.29
C VAL A 293 -0.83 -10.16 -2.50
N THR A 294 -0.71 -10.78 -3.68
CA THR A 294 -1.22 -10.21 -4.92
C THR A 294 -2.25 -11.09 -5.60
N LEU A 295 -3.24 -10.46 -6.23
CA LEU A 295 -4.20 -11.08 -7.15
C LEU A 295 -3.80 -10.80 -8.59
N TRP A 296 -3.89 -11.81 -9.42
CA TRP A 296 -3.61 -11.78 -10.84
C TRP A 296 -4.79 -12.34 -11.62
N PHE A 297 -4.94 -11.88 -12.86
CA PHE A 297 -5.86 -12.48 -13.82
C PHE A 297 -5.13 -12.83 -15.11
N SER A 298 -5.28 -14.08 -15.54
CA SER A 298 -4.76 -14.60 -16.79
C SER A 298 -5.94 -14.79 -17.74
N LEU A 299 -5.99 -13.99 -18.81
CA LEU A 299 -7.00 -14.12 -19.86
C LEU A 299 -6.52 -15.13 -20.91
N ASN A 300 -7.28 -16.20 -21.12
CA ASN A 300 -6.90 -17.32 -22.00
C ASN A 300 -7.61 -17.30 -23.36
N GLN A 301 -8.44 -16.29 -23.63
CA GLN A 301 -9.27 -16.17 -24.84
C GLN A 301 -9.07 -14.84 -25.54
N ASP A 302 -9.29 -14.83 -26.86
CA ASP A 302 -9.53 -13.59 -27.60
C ASP A 302 -10.98 -13.16 -27.34
N ILE A 303 -11.18 -12.01 -26.69
CA ILE A 303 -12.52 -11.50 -26.35
C ILE A 303 -13.37 -11.13 -27.57
N ASN A 304 -12.77 -11.09 -28.77
CA ASN A 304 -13.49 -10.88 -30.04
C ASN A 304 -13.66 -12.17 -30.84
N LYS A 305 -13.10 -13.29 -30.37
CA LYS A 305 -13.16 -14.60 -31.00
C LYS A 305 -13.13 -15.71 -29.94
N LEU A 306 -14.13 -15.70 -29.06
CA LEU A 306 -14.19 -16.61 -27.92
C LEU A 306 -14.25 -18.06 -28.40
N ASN A 307 -13.45 -18.94 -27.81
CA ASN A 307 -13.32 -20.34 -28.24
C ASN A 307 -12.97 -20.49 -29.73
N GLY A 308 -12.34 -19.48 -30.33
CA GLY A 308 -12.01 -19.44 -31.75
C GLY A 308 -13.19 -19.15 -32.70
N ASP A 309 -14.38 -18.84 -32.18
CA ASP A 309 -15.56 -18.50 -32.98
C ASP A 309 -15.61 -16.98 -33.24
N GLU A 310 -15.65 -16.57 -34.50
CA GLU A 310 -15.68 -15.16 -34.90
C GLU A 310 -17.01 -14.45 -34.57
N TYR A 311 -18.05 -15.20 -34.23
CA TYR A 311 -19.36 -14.68 -33.85
C TYR A 311 -19.56 -14.59 -32.34
N LEU A 312 -18.72 -15.24 -31.53
CA LEU A 312 -18.76 -15.19 -30.08
C LEU A 312 -17.78 -14.14 -29.54
N THR A 313 -18.33 -13.08 -28.93
CA THR A 313 -17.51 -11.99 -28.38
C THR A 313 -17.98 -11.59 -26.98
N ILE A 314 -17.12 -10.91 -26.23
CA ILE A 314 -17.52 -10.23 -24.98
C ILE A 314 -18.31 -8.98 -25.36
N ASN A 315 -19.56 -8.93 -24.93
CA ASN A 315 -20.47 -7.82 -25.16
C ASN A 315 -20.04 -6.57 -24.36
N ASN A 316 -20.40 -5.39 -24.86
CA ASN A 316 -20.29 -4.14 -24.10
C ASN A 316 -21.54 -3.92 -23.24
N ASP A 317 -21.45 -4.23 -21.95
CA ASP A 317 -22.54 -3.97 -20.99
C ASP A 317 -22.56 -2.50 -20.56
N LYS A 318 -23.50 -1.74 -21.15
CA LYS A 318 -23.64 -0.29 -20.93
C LYS A 318 -24.35 0.08 -19.63
N LYS A 319 -25.02 -0.86 -18.95
CA LYS A 319 -25.86 -0.59 -17.77
C LYS A 319 -25.77 -1.72 -16.74
N GLY A 320 -24.58 -2.31 -16.59
CA GLY A 320 -24.29 -3.31 -15.58
C GLY A 320 -24.40 -2.77 -14.17
N TYR A 321 -24.80 -3.65 -13.25
CA TYR A 321 -24.77 -3.48 -11.81
C TYR A 321 -24.76 -4.87 -11.19
N ASP A 322 -24.19 -4.99 -10.00
CA ASP A 322 -24.19 -6.25 -9.24
C ASP A 322 -24.89 -6.02 -7.91
N THR A 323 -25.95 -6.79 -7.65
CA THR A 323 -26.75 -6.63 -6.43
C THR A 323 -26.04 -7.10 -5.16
N LEU A 324 -24.97 -7.90 -5.27
CA LEU A 324 -24.08 -8.24 -4.16
C LEU A 324 -23.51 -6.95 -3.56
N PHE A 325 -23.27 -5.94 -4.40
CA PHE A 325 -22.63 -4.68 -4.04
C PHE A 325 -23.60 -3.50 -4.06
N LYS A 326 -24.36 -3.32 -2.98
CA LYS A 326 -25.41 -2.28 -2.84
C LYS A 326 -25.00 -0.84 -3.17
N SER A 327 -23.71 -0.51 -3.14
CA SER A 327 -23.20 0.83 -3.46
C SER A 327 -22.84 1.06 -4.93
N ILE A 328 -22.98 0.03 -5.78
CA ILE A 328 -22.74 0.14 -7.23
C ILE A 328 -24.06 0.49 -7.91
N GLU A 329 -24.20 1.75 -8.28
CA GLU A 329 -25.30 2.21 -9.13
C GLU A 329 -25.13 1.69 -10.58
N PRO A 330 -26.24 1.47 -11.32
CA PRO A 330 -26.19 1.08 -12.72
C PRO A 330 -25.25 1.94 -13.55
N THR A 331 -24.27 1.31 -14.17
CA THR A 331 -23.18 2.00 -14.86
C THR A 331 -22.63 1.15 -16.00
N GLU A 332 -21.83 1.75 -16.87
CA GLU A 332 -21.15 0.98 -17.92
C GLU A 332 -20.11 0.06 -17.28
N PHE A 333 -20.34 -1.25 -17.37
CA PHE A 333 -19.39 -2.31 -17.01
C PHE A 333 -18.42 -2.56 -18.16
N GLY A 334 -18.86 -2.30 -19.40
CA GLY A 334 -18.01 -2.43 -20.56
C GLY A 334 -17.87 -3.89 -20.98
N ARG A 335 -16.71 -4.23 -21.56
CA ARG A 335 -16.33 -5.62 -21.86
C ARG A 335 -15.80 -6.32 -20.61
N GLY A 336 -16.71 -6.54 -19.66
CA GLY A 336 -16.45 -7.18 -18.37
C GLY A 336 -16.03 -6.21 -17.27
N ALA A 337 -16.52 -6.43 -16.06
CA ALA A 337 -16.23 -5.65 -14.88
C ALA A 337 -15.71 -6.53 -13.73
N LEU A 338 -14.56 -6.18 -13.17
CA LEU A 338 -14.03 -6.80 -11.97
C LEU A 338 -14.38 -5.94 -10.75
N ILE A 339 -14.95 -6.55 -9.73
CA ILE A 339 -15.37 -5.92 -8.49
C ILE A 339 -14.64 -6.59 -7.33
N ILE A 340 -14.05 -5.78 -6.45
CA ILE A 340 -13.38 -6.27 -5.25
C ILE A 340 -13.87 -5.48 -4.04
N GLN A 341 -14.36 -6.18 -3.04
CA GLN A 341 -14.74 -5.59 -1.75
C GLN A 341 -13.92 -6.20 -0.62
N GLN A 342 -13.55 -5.37 0.34
CA GLN A 342 -12.90 -5.78 1.59
C GLN A 342 -13.85 -5.53 2.75
N THR A 343 -13.90 -6.45 3.69
CA THR A 343 -14.44 -6.25 5.03
C THR A 343 -13.27 -6.27 6.02
N ASP A 344 -13.21 -5.28 6.90
CA ASP A 344 -12.11 -5.14 7.87
C ASP A 344 -12.37 -5.85 9.20
N ASP A 345 -11.45 -5.69 10.14
CA ASP A 345 -11.47 -6.30 11.49
C ASP A 345 -12.59 -5.76 12.38
N THR A 346 -13.23 -4.66 11.97
CA THR A 346 -14.41 -4.10 12.64
C THR A 346 -15.72 -4.65 12.06
N ASN A 347 -15.63 -5.59 11.11
CA ASN A 347 -16.74 -6.09 10.29
C ASN A 347 -17.40 -4.99 9.43
N GLU A 348 -16.68 -3.92 9.10
CA GLU A 348 -17.15 -2.90 8.19
C GLU A 348 -16.76 -3.25 6.75
N ALA A 349 -17.77 -3.43 5.89
CA ALA A 349 -17.56 -3.63 4.46
C ALA A 349 -17.23 -2.29 3.80
N HIS A 350 -16.01 -2.18 3.27
CA HIS A 350 -15.53 -1.00 2.56
C HIS A 350 -16.26 -0.81 1.23
N LYS A 351 -16.18 0.40 0.67
CA LYS A 351 -16.73 0.65 -0.67
C LYS A 351 -16.05 -0.27 -1.70
N PRO A 352 -16.81 -1.04 -2.51
CA PRO A 352 -16.26 -1.88 -3.56
C PRO A 352 -15.43 -1.07 -4.55
N ILE A 353 -14.33 -1.68 -4.99
CA ILE A 353 -13.53 -1.18 -6.10
C ILE A 353 -14.04 -1.82 -7.37
N LEU A 354 -14.54 -1.00 -8.29
CA LEU A 354 -15.06 -1.42 -9.61
C LEU A 354 -14.04 -1.09 -10.71
N PHE A 355 -13.62 -2.11 -11.45
CA PHE A 355 -12.80 -2.02 -12.65
C PHE A 355 -13.67 -2.31 -13.88
N LYS A 356 -13.87 -1.32 -14.72
CA LYS A 356 -14.68 -1.41 -15.96
C LYS A 356 -13.80 -1.76 -17.16
N ASN A 357 -14.40 -2.34 -18.20
CA ASN A 357 -13.66 -2.82 -19.39
C ASN A 357 -12.46 -3.68 -19.01
N PHE A 358 -12.61 -4.49 -17.95
CA PHE A 358 -11.51 -5.21 -17.33
C PHE A 358 -10.91 -6.22 -18.32
N LEU A 359 -11.74 -7.01 -19.03
CA LEU A 359 -11.24 -8.00 -19.98
C LEU A 359 -10.58 -7.34 -21.20
N GLU A 360 -11.15 -6.22 -21.68
CA GLU A 360 -10.53 -5.46 -22.76
C GLU A 360 -9.16 -4.89 -22.36
N ALA A 361 -9.00 -4.40 -21.13
CA ALA A 361 -7.71 -3.96 -20.63
C ALA A 361 -6.69 -5.11 -20.56
N ASN A 362 -7.11 -6.32 -20.17
CA ASN A 362 -6.25 -7.50 -20.09
C ASN A 362 -5.76 -7.99 -21.46
N THR A 363 -6.55 -7.86 -22.53
CA THR A 363 -6.06 -8.24 -23.89
C THR A 363 -4.83 -7.45 -24.34
N ARG A 364 -4.58 -6.29 -23.75
CA ARG A 364 -3.53 -5.36 -24.17
C ARG A 364 -2.17 -5.68 -23.56
N THR A 365 -2.15 -6.36 -22.41
CA THR A 365 -0.91 -6.83 -21.78
C THR A 365 -0.43 -8.11 -22.45
N GLY A 366 -1.36 -8.95 -22.96
CA GLY A 366 -1.04 -10.26 -23.55
C GLY A 366 -0.41 -11.24 -22.55
N ALA A 367 -0.42 -10.90 -21.26
CA ALA A 367 0.24 -11.56 -20.16
C ALA A 367 -0.61 -11.40 -18.89
N ASP A 368 -0.28 -12.18 -17.85
CA ASP A 368 -0.94 -12.12 -16.55
C ASP A 368 -0.95 -10.68 -16.02
N THR A 369 -2.14 -10.17 -15.73
CA THR A 369 -2.29 -8.79 -15.24
C THR A 369 -2.34 -8.79 -13.72
N LYS A 370 -1.48 -7.98 -13.08
CA LYS A 370 -1.55 -7.77 -11.63
C LYS A 370 -2.77 -6.93 -11.34
N VAL A 371 -3.70 -7.49 -10.58
CA VAL A 371 -4.96 -6.84 -10.25
C VAL A 371 -4.83 -5.99 -8.99
N ARG A 372 -4.36 -6.60 -7.89
CA ARG A 372 -4.37 -5.96 -6.56
C ARG A 372 -3.34 -6.50 -5.59
N LEU A 373 -2.75 -5.61 -4.79
CA LEU A 373 -2.06 -5.93 -3.54
C LEU A 373 -3.06 -5.86 -2.39
N PHE A 374 -3.06 -6.88 -1.53
CA PHE A 374 -3.97 -7.00 -0.42
C PHE A 374 -3.31 -6.87 0.95
N GLU A 375 -4.09 -6.36 1.89
CA GLU A 375 -3.74 -6.28 3.32
C GLU A 375 -4.50 -7.36 4.09
N GLU A 376 -4.40 -7.39 5.41
CA GLU A 376 -5.29 -8.21 6.23
C GLU A 376 -6.74 -7.78 6.03
N GLY A 377 -7.65 -8.74 5.90
CA GLY A 377 -9.02 -8.47 5.49
C GLY A 377 -9.78 -9.72 5.07
N ASP A 378 -11.10 -9.58 4.95
CA ASP A 378 -11.96 -10.55 4.29
C ASP A 378 -12.33 -9.99 2.92
N TYR A 379 -12.14 -10.77 1.87
CA TYR A 379 -12.25 -10.30 0.49
C TYR A 379 -13.29 -11.07 -0.29
N VAL A 380 -14.07 -10.31 -1.06
CA VAL A 380 -14.99 -10.81 -2.09
C VAL A 380 -14.49 -10.28 -3.43
N VAL A 381 -14.31 -11.18 -4.39
CA VAL A 381 -13.90 -10.85 -5.77
C VAL A 381 -14.93 -11.39 -6.73
N VAL A 382 -15.39 -10.54 -7.65
CA VAL A 382 -16.39 -10.87 -8.66
C VAL A 382 -15.96 -10.35 -10.03
N LEU A 383 -16.07 -11.18 -11.06
CA LEU A 383 -15.92 -10.79 -12.46
C LEU A 383 -17.24 -11.01 -13.19
N ASP A 384 -17.90 -9.91 -13.55
CA ASP A 384 -19.16 -9.91 -14.29
C ASP A 384 -18.93 -9.59 -15.77
N TYR A 385 -19.52 -10.39 -16.66
CA TYR A 385 -19.41 -10.14 -18.10
C TYR A 385 -20.57 -10.76 -18.88
N GLN A 386 -20.71 -10.33 -20.13
CA GLN A 386 -21.69 -10.84 -21.08
C GLN A 386 -21.00 -11.40 -22.30
N VAL A 387 -21.47 -12.55 -22.79
CA VAL A 387 -21.10 -13.11 -24.09
C VAL A 387 -22.23 -12.83 -25.07
N ILE A 388 -21.88 -12.43 -26.29
CA ILE A 388 -22.83 -12.25 -27.40
C ILE A 388 -22.46 -13.18 -28.55
N ASP A 389 -23.45 -13.89 -29.07
CA ASP A 389 -23.41 -14.61 -30.35
C ASP A 389 -24.11 -13.79 -31.43
N SER A 390 -23.34 -13.31 -32.42
CA SER A 390 -23.82 -12.50 -33.53
C SER A 390 -23.98 -13.27 -34.86
N PHE A 391 -24.02 -14.60 -34.86
CA PHE A 391 -24.13 -15.39 -36.10
C PHE A 391 -25.43 -15.11 -36.88
N ALA A 392 -26.55 -14.87 -36.20
CA ALA A 392 -27.83 -14.60 -36.85
C ALA A 392 -28.70 -13.57 -36.12
N ILE A 393 -29.18 -13.93 -34.92
CA ILE A 393 -29.90 -13.03 -34.02
C ILE A 393 -29.02 -12.95 -32.78
N ASP A 394 -28.64 -11.72 -32.42
CA ASP A 394 -27.83 -11.46 -31.23
C ASP A 394 -28.46 -12.13 -30.01
N SER A 395 -27.80 -13.17 -29.51
CA SER A 395 -28.10 -13.81 -28.23
C SER A 395 -27.07 -13.34 -27.22
N ILE A 396 -27.53 -12.83 -26.08
CA ILE A 396 -26.65 -12.35 -25.00
C ILE A 396 -26.88 -13.24 -23.78
N GLU A 397 -25.80 -13.73 -23.19
CA GLU A 397 -25.80 -14.47 -21.94
C GLU A 397 -24.88 -13.79 -20.93
N SER A 398 -25.30 -13.72 -19.67
CA SER A 398 -24.56 -13.07 -18.59
C SER A 398 -23.92 -14.12 -17.69
N TYR A 399 -22.71 -13.84 -17.22
CA TYR A 399 -21.94 -14.71 -16.35
C TYR A 399 -21.30 -13.91 -15.24
N THR A 400 -21.13 -14.57 -14.09
CA THR A 400 -20.35 -14.05 -12.97
C THR A 400 -19.38 -15.11 -12.50
N LEU A 401 -18.14 -14.73 -12.23
CA LEU A 401 -17.13 -15.55 -11.57
C LEU A 401 -16.85 -14.94 -10.21
N ALA A 402 -17.22 -15.63 -9.13
CA ALA A 402 -17.14 -15.10 -7.77
C ALA A 402 -16.37 -16.03 -6.82
N PHE A 403 -15.51 -15.46 -5.99
CA PHE A 403 -14.81 -16.20 -4.93
C PHE A 403 -14.45 -15.30 -3.74
N ASN A 404 -14.30 -15.95 -2.58
CA ASN A 404 -13.97 -15.31 -1.32
C ASN A 404 -12.68 -15.88 -0.76
N PHE A 405 -11.93 -15.04 -0.04
CA PHE A 405 -10.79 -15.48 0.75
C PHE A 405 -10.51 -14.48 1.87
N LYS A 406 -9.82 -14.95 2.90
CA LYS A 406 -9.37 -14.15 4.04
C LYS A 406 -7.86 -13.97 3.96
N ILE A 407 -7.35 -12.84 4.42
CA ILE A 407 -5.91 -12.64 4.66
C ILE A 407 -5.71 -12.35 6.13
N ARG A 408 -4.78 -13.10 6.73
CA ARG A 408 -4.42 -13.04 8.14
C ARG A 408 -2.91 -13.02 8.30
N ASN A 409 -2.42 -12.33 9.33
CA ASN A 409 -1.03 -12.48 9.76
C ASN A 409 -0.84 -13.89 10.33
N SER A 410 0.16 -14.65 9.88
CA SER A 410 0.49 -15.95 10.48
C SER A 410 1.02 -15.82 11.91
N ASN A 411 1.66 -14.70 12.24
CA ASN A 411 2.30 -14.53 13.53
C ASN A 411 1.26 -14.38 14.66
N CYS A 412 1.19 -15.37 15.54
CA CYS A 412 0.31 -15.38 16.71
C CYS A 412 0.99 -14.77 17.94
N MET A 413 1.54 -13.56 17.81
CA MET A 413 2.31 -12.90 18.87
C MET A 413 1.94 -11.42 18.97
N ILE A 414 1.99 -10.90 20.19
CA ILE A 414 1.97 -9.45 20.46
C ILE A 414 3.16 -9.06 21.33
N PHE A 415 3.53 -7.79 21.24
CA PHE A 415 4.64 -7.23 22.00
C PHE A 415 4.12 -6.58 23.29
N ALA A 416 4.77 -6.89 24.42
CA ALA A 416 4.61 -6.12 25.64
C ALA A 416 5.74 -5.09 25.69
N ARG A 417 5.44 -3.81 25.85
CA ARG A 417 6.44 -2.74 25.94
C ARG A 417 6.40 -2.06 27.29
N ASP A 418 7.56 -1.92 27.93
CA ASP A 418 7.69 -1.23 29.21
C ASP A 418 7.26 0.24 29.09
N LEU A 419 6.42 0.71 30.02
CA LEU A 419 5.88 2.08 29.96
C LEU A 419 6.93 3.17 30.16
N GLY A 420 8.03 2.89 30.87
CA GLY A 420 9.09 3.86 31.13
C GLY A 420 10.16 3.93 30.05
N THR A 421 10.60 2.77 29.55
CA THR A 421 11.73 2.64 28.61
C THR A 421 11.29 2.43 27.16
N GLN A 422 10.03 2.01 26.93
CA GLN A 422 9.50 1.60 25.63
C GLN A 422 10.17 0.36 25.02
N ASN A 423 11.10 -0.28 25.76
CA ASN A 423 11.71 -1.53 25.35
C ASN A 423 10.68 -2.66 25.40
N GLU A 424 10.85 -3.64 24.51
CA GLU A 424 10.09 -4.87 24.58
C GLU A 424 10.43 -5.64 25.86
N LEU A 425 9.39 -6.22 26.47
CA LEU A 425 9.46 -7.17 27.57
C LEU A 425 9.27 -8.59 27.02
N TYR A 426 10.27 -9.42 27.29
CA TYR A 426 10.26 -10.83 26.98
C TYR A 426 9.43 -11.61 28.00
N ASP A 427 9.23 -12.89 27.70
CA ASP A 427 8.53 -13.76 28.61
C ASP A 427 9.25 -13.84 29.97
N HIS A 428 8.48 -13.77 31.06
CA HIS A 428 8.92 -13.69 32.45
C HIS A 428 9.71 -12.43 32.87
N ASP A 429 9.78 -11.39 32.02
CA ASP A 429 10.38 -10.12 32.39
C ASP A 429 9.60 -9.38 33.50
N ILE A 430 10.33 -8.55 34.25
CA ILE A 430 9.78 -7.69 35.30
C ILE A 430 9.88 -6.21 34.96
N THR A 431 8.81 -5.48 35.24
CA THR A 431 8.77 -4.02 35.14
C THR A 431 8.19 -3.38 36.40
N LYS A 432 8.78 -2.26 36.83
CA LYS A 432 8.21 -1.40 37.87
C LYS A 432 7.17 -0.42 37.32
N ASN A 433 7.25 -0.11 36.02
CA ASN A 433 6.43 0.92 35.39
C ASN A 433 5.11 0.35 34.85
N GLY A 434 5.05 -0.97 34.64
CA GLY A 434 3.99 -1.60 33.88
C GLY A 434 4.31 -1.67 32.40
N PHE A 435 3.37 -2.20 31.62
CA PHE A 435 3.54 -2.42 30.18
C PHE A 435 2.32 -1.98 29.37
N LYS A 436 2.55 -1.77 28.08
CA LYS A 436 1.54 -1.56 27.05
C LYS A 436 1.58 -2.71 26.05
N LEU A 437 0.42 -3.16 25.58
CA LEU A 437 0.35 -4.08 24.45
C LEU A 437 0.57 -3.35 23.13
N ASP A 438 1.30 -3.99 22.22
CA ASP A 438 1.55 -3.53 20.85
C ASP A 438 1.35 -4.73 19.91
N TYR A 439 0.31 -4.67 19.09
CA TYR A 439 -0.08 -5.78 18.20
C TYR A 439 0.71 -5.76 16.89
N ALA A 440 1.63 -4.79 16.72
CA ALA A 440 2.40 -4.59 15.49
C ALA A 440 1.52 -4.52 14.23
N ASN A 441 0.36 -3.86 14.34
CA ASN A 441 -0.68 -3.74 13.33
C ASN A 441 -1.44 -5.02 12.95
N SER A 442 -1.22 -6.16 13.62
CA SER A 442 -2.04 -7.36 13.41
C SER A 442 -3.50 -7.07 13.78
N LYS A 443 -4.44 -7.42 12.89
CA LYS A 443 -5.84 -6.98 13.01
C LYS A 443 -6.79 -8.05 13.54
N TYR A 444 -6.46 -9.31 13.33
CA TYR A 444 -7.37 -10.44 13.57
C TYR A 444 -6.94 -11.35 14.74
N LEU A 445 -6.26 -10.77 15.74
CA LEU A 445 -5.86 -11.49 16.95
C LEU A 445 -6.91 -11.36 18.05
N LYS A 446 -7.26 -12.49 18.68
CA LYS A 446 -8.01 -12.53 19.95
C LYS A 446 -6.99 -12.51 21.09
N VAL A 447 -7.06 -11.50 21.94
CA VAL A 447 -6.11 -11.34 23.05
C VAL A 447 -6.86 -11.22 24.36
N ASP A 448 -6.51 -12.06 25.31
CA ASP A 448 -6.98 -12.00 26.69
C ASP A 448 -5.81 -11.72 27.65
N VAL A 449 -6.08 -10.93 28.69
CA VAL A 449 -5.10 -10.68 29.75
C VAL A 449 -5.68 -11.05 31.10
N GLU A 450 -5.05 -12.06 31.71
CA GLU A 450 -5.27 -12.43 33.10
C GLU A 450 -4.33 -11.65 34.02
N GLN A 451 -4.83 -11.16 35.16
CA GLN A 451 -4.03 -10.57 36.24
C GLN A 451 -4.22 -11.37 37.52
N LYS A 452 -3.12 -11.89 38.06
CA LYS A 452 -3.05 -12.55 39.37
C LYS A 452 -2.37 -11.62 40.37
N ILE A 453 -3.05 -11.32 41.48
CA ILE A 453 -2.45 -10.61 42.61
C ILE A 453 -1.94 -11.63 43.62
N ILE A 454 -0.72 -11.41 44.12
CA ILE A 454 -0.11 -12.25 45.14
C ILE A 454 -0.35 -11.63 46.52
N LYS A 455 -0.96 -12.40 47.43
CA LYS A 455 -1.28 -11.95 48.79
C LYS A 455 -0.56 -12.79 49.82
N TYR A 456 -0.05 -12.15 50.87
CA TYR A 456 0.54 -12.84 52.02
C TYR A 456 -0.48 -12.97 53.16
N ASN A 457 -0.74 -14.19 53.62
CA ASN A 457 -1.72 -14.48 54.67
C ASN A 457 -1.09 -14.66 56.07
N GLY A 458 0.19 -14.29 56.23
CA GLY A 458 0.93 -14.40 57.50
C GLY A 458 1.89 -15.60 57.57
N THR A 459 1.65 -16.65 56.79
CA THR A 459 2.50 -17.85 56.72
C THR A 459 2.87 -18.26 55.29
N SER A 460 2.02 -17.95 54.31
CA SER A 460 2.20 -18.33 52.91
C SER A 460 1.60 -17.26 51.98
N TYR A 461 2.02 -17.32 50.73
CA TYR A 461 1.45 -16.54 49.64
C TYR A 461 0.30 -17.30 48.95
N SER A 462 -0.67 -16.57 48.43
CA SER A 462 -1.76 -17.12 47.61
C SER A 462 -2.02 -16.24 46.38
N GLU A 463 -2.38 -16.88 45.27
CA GLU A 463 -2.81 -16.20 44.03
C GLU A 463 -4.30 -15.89 44.07
N ASP A 464 -4.67 -14.71 43.57
CA ASP A 464 -6.07 -14.27 43.42
C ASP A 464 -6.22 -13.63 42.03
N THR A 465 -6.89 -14.32 41.11
CA THR A 465 -7.20 -13.80 39.78
C THR A 465 -8.21 -12.66 39.89
N ARG A 466 -7.76 -11.44 39.58
CA ARG A 466 -8.59 -10.23 39.67
C ARG A 466 -9.17 -9.78 38.35
N ARG A 467 -8.51 -10.13 37.25
CA ARG A 467 -8.93 -9.79 35.90
C ARG A 467 -8.66 -10.98 35.00
N ASN A 468 -9.60 -11.27 34.12
CA ASN A 468 -9.46 -12.18 33.00
C ASN A 468 -10.46 -11.70 31.95
N ARG A 469 -9.98 -10.99 30.93
CA ARG A 469 -10.81 -10.33 29.92
C ARG A 469 -10.01 -10.01 28.67
N ALA A 470 -10.75 -9.82 27.57
CA ALA A 470 -10.22 -9.34 26.31
C ALA A 470 -9.47 -8.01 26.45
N ALA A 471 -8.43 -7.86 25.65
CA ALA A 471 -7.58 -6.69 25.55
C ALA A 471 -7.53 -6.19 24.10
N ASN A 472 -7.31 -4.88 23.97
CA ASN A 472 -7.13 -4.21 22.68
C ASN A 472 -5.68 -3.73 22.56
N ASP A 473 -5.25 -3.49 21.32
CA ASP A 473 -3.97 -2.86 21.03
C ASP A 473 -3.81 -1.52 21.79
N GLY A 474 -2.60 -1.26 22.27
CA GLY A 474 -2.29 -0.07 23.06
C GLY A 474 -2.79 -0.09 24.51
N LYS A 475 -3.42 -1.17 25.00
CA LYS A 475 -3.88 -1.24 26.39
C LYS A 475 -2.71 -1.29 27.38
N GLU A 476 -2.82 -0.48 28.43
CA GLU A 476 -1.80 -0.37 29.49
C GLU A 476 -2.17 -1.12 30.78
N TYR A 477 -1.15 -1.68 31.43
CA TYR A 477 -1.23 -2.46 32.67
C TYR A 477 -0.10 -2.04 33.62
N SER A 478 -0.45 -1.39 34.74
CA SER A 478 0.52 -0.82 35.68
C SER A 478 0.29 -1.21 37.15
N GLU A 479 -0.73 -2.01 37.43
CA GLU A 479 -1.01 -2.48 38.80
C GLU A 479 -0.09 -3.65 39.14
N GLU A 480 0.35 -3.73 40.39
CA GLU A 480 1.23 -4.83 40.82
C GLU A 480 0.54 -6.20 40.66
N GLY A 481 1.25 -7.18 40.12
CA GLY A 481 0.76 -8.53 39.91
C GLY A 481 1.53 -9.31 38.85
N VAL A 482 1.09 -10.54 38.62
CA VAL A 482 1.55 -11.41 37.53
C VAL A 482 0.50 -11.37 36.43
N TYR A 483 0.90 -10.97 35.23
CA TYR A 483 0.03 -10.89 34.07
C TYR A 483 0.29 -12.04 33.13
N ILE A 484 -0.76 -12.71 32.68
CA ILE A 484 -0.70 -13.77 31.66
C ILE A 484 -1.44 -13.25 30.45
N ILE A 485 -0.70 -13.03 29.37
CA ILE A 485 -1.21 -12.57 28.08
C ILE A 485 -1.43 -13.82 27.22
N SER A 486 -2.65 -14.03 26.78
CA SER A 486 -3.05 -15.12 25.89
C SER A 486 -3.41 -14.57 24.52
N VAL A 487 -2.77 -15.05 23.47
CA VAL A 487 -3.02 -14.65 22.07
C VAL A 487 -3.47 -15.86 21.26
N LYS A 488 -4.52 -15.68 20.45
CA LYS A 488 -5.03 -16.66 19.50
C LYS A 488 -5.40 -16.00 18.19
N HIS A 489 -5.45 -16.78 17.12
CA HIS A 489 -6.03 -16.35 15.85
C HIS A 489 -7.56 -16.42 15.88
N ASP A 490 -8.21 -15.72 14.95
CA ASP A 490 -9.66 -15.83 14.77
C ASP A 490 -10.09 -17.14 14.11
N TYR A 491 -9.15 -17.80 13.39
CA TYR A 491 -9.37 -19.01 12.61
C TYR A 491 -8.84 -20.31 13.23
N ASP A 492 -8.03 -20.23 14.29
CA ASP A 492 -7.43 -21.40 14.95
C ASP A 492 -7.38 -21.14 16.46
N ASP A 493 -8.25 -21.84 17.19
CA ASP A 493 -8.32 -21.74 18.65
C ASP A 493 -7.30 -22.65 19.37
N ASP A 494 -6.67 -23.59 18.64
CA ASP A 494 -5.68 -24.55 19.17
C ASP A 494 -4.26 -23.94 19.15
N GLN A 495 -3.96 -23.10 18.16
CA GLN A 495 -2.74 -22.31 18.15
C GLN A 495 -2.84 -21.10 19.08
N LYS A 496 -2.22 -21.25 20.26
CA LYS A 496 -2.18 -20.24 21.31
C LYS A 496 -0.73 -19.89 21.66
N THR A 497 -0.48 -18.60 21.86
CA THR A 497 0.73 -18.14 22.56
C THR A 497 0.37 -17.55 23.92
N GLU A 498 1.13 -17.93 24.95
CA GLU A 498 1.10 -17.31 26.27
C GLU A 498 2.39 -16.55 26.57
N LYS A 499 2.27 -15.41 27.26
CA LYS A 499 3.41 -14.63 27.76
C LYS A 499 3.10 -14.15 29.17
N VAL A 500 4.04 -14.36 30.09
CA VAL A 500 3.94 -13.94 31.50
C VAL A 500 4.77 -12.68 31.72
N ILE A 501 4.17 -11.64 32.30
CA ILE A 501 4.86 -10.39 32.65
C ILE A 501 4.65 -10.06 34.13
N TYR A 502 5.72 -9.75 34.83
CA TYR A 502 5.70 -9.37 36.23
C TYR A 502 5.68 -7.85 36.35
N VAL A 503 4.68 -7.30 37.06
CA VAL A 503 4.56 -5.86 37.29
C VAL A 503 4.66 -5.59 38.78
N GLY A 504 5.57 -4.70 39.19
CA GLY A 504 5.69 -4.23 40.56
C GLY A 504 7.13 -4.21 41.09
N ASP A 505 7.26 -3.84 42.36
CA ASP A 505 8.56 -3.74 43.05
C ASP A 505 8.60 -4.54 44.37
N SER A 506 7.54 -5.29 44.69
CA SER A 506 7.51 -6.07 45.92
C SER A 506 8.51 -7.23 45.89
N PRO A 507 9.04 -7.63 47.06
CA PRO A 507 10.00 -8.73 47.17
C PRO A 507 9.51 -10.02 46.52
N ILE A 508 8.20 -10.31 46.66
CA ILE A 508 7.59 -11.52 46.11
C ILE A 508 7.52 -11.51 44.59
N ILE A 509 7.13 -10.41 43.95
CA ILE A 509 7.08 -10.30 42.49
C ILE A 509 8.48 -10.42 41.89
N LYS A 510 9.47 -9.76 42.51
CA LYS A 510 10.89 -9.92 42.15
C LYS A 510 11.35 -11.36 42.28
N ALA A 511 10.98 -12.04 43.37
CA ALA A 511 11.38 -13.43 43.60
C ALA A 511 10.78 -14.38 42.56
N LEU A 512 9.50 -14.22 42.21
CA LEU A 512 8.85 -15.03 41.18
C LEU A 512 9.55 -14.85 39.82
N SER A 513 9.77 -13.60 39.38
CA SER A 513 10.45 -13.31 38.11
C SER A 513 11.91 -13.76 38.10
N LYS A 514 12.70 -13.36 39.10
CA LYS A 514 14.16 -13.61 39.15
C LYS A 514 14.52 -15.08 39.20
N ASN A 515 13.70 -15.90 39.87
CA ASN A 515 13.97 -17.32 40.04
C ASN A 515 13.15 -18.20 39.09
N ASN A 516 12.24 -17.60 38.30
CA ASN A 516 11.30 -18.31 37.41
C ASN A 516 10.55 -19.46 38.11
N ILE A 517 9.97 -19.15 39.27
CA ILE A 517 9.24 -20.11 40.10
C ILE A 517 7.81 -19.65 40.36
N THR A 518 6.95 -20.61 40.66
CA THR A 518 5.56 -20.45 41.04
C THR A 518 5.39 -20.05 42.49
N VAL A 519 4.20 -19.56 42.85
CA VAL A 519 3.84 -19.27 44.25
C VAL A 519 3.87 -20.53 45.11
N ALA A 520 3.54 -21.69 44.55
CA ALA A 520 3.60 -22.98 45.26
C ALA A 520 5.03 -23.34 45.65
N GLU A 521 5.99 -23.17 44.74
CA GLU A 521 7.41 -23.42 45.00
C GLU A 521 7.98 -22.44 46.03
N ILE A 522 7.63 -21.14 45.95
CA ILE A 522 8.01 -20.19 47.00
C ILE A 522 7.46 -20.62 48.36
N ASN A 523 6.20 -21.04 48.44
CA ASN A 523 5.62 -21.51 49.70
C ASN A 523 6.34 -22.74 50.25
N ASN A 524 6.76 -23.67 49.39
CA ASN A 524 7.56 -24.82 49.79
C ASN A 524 8.92 -24.40 50.35
N LEU A 525 9.59 -23.43 49.74
CA LEU A 525 10.86 -22.86 50.23
C LEU A 525 10.67 -22.15 51.58
N LEU A 526 9.61 -21.36 51.73
CA LEU A 526 9.29 -20.71 53.01
C LEU A 526 9.03 -21.74 54.12
N ALA A 527 8.36 -22.86 53.82
CA ALA A 527 8.13 -23.95 54.76
C ALA A 527 9.44 -24.65 55.19
N GLN A 528 10.44 -24.67 54.31
CA GLN A 528 11.79 -25.16 54.59
C GLN A 528 12.67 -24.15 55.35
N GLY A 529 12.15 -22.95 55.64
CA GLY A 529 12.83 -21.92 56.42
C GLY A 529 13.67 -20.94 55.60
N TYR A 530 13.47 -20.88 54.28
CA TYR A 530 14.01 -19.81 53.45
C TYR A 530 13.24 -18.50 53.67
N VAL A 531 13.87 -17.39 53.29
CA VAL A 531 13.32 -16.03 53.38
C VAL A 531 13.51 -15.34 52.02
N VAL A 532 12.51 -14.56 51.60
CA VAL A 532 12.58 -13.70 50.40
C VAL A 532 13.09 -12.32 50.84
N GLU A 533 14.22 -11.91 50.30
CA GLU A 533 14.84 -10.60 50.54
C GLU A 533 14.23 -9.51 49.64
N ASP A 534 14.47 -8.23 49.95
CA ASP A 534 13.91 -7.07 49.24
C ASP A 534 14.25 -7.00 47.74
N ASP A 535 15.34 -7.65 47.34
CA ASP A 535 15.81 -7.76 45.95
C ASP A 535 15.27 -9.00 45.21
N GLY A 536 14.39 -9.78 45.87
CA GLY A 536 13.82 -11.02 45.36
C GLY A 536 14.72 -12.26 45.51
N SER A 537 15.89 -12.14 46.15
CA SER A 537 16.76 -13.30 46.42
C SER A 537 16.16 -14.19 47.51
N ILE A 538 16.32 -15.50 47.37
CA ILE A 538 15.82 -16.50 48.33
C ILE A 538 17.00 -17.06 49.11
N VAL A 539 17.02 -16.86 50.42
CA VAL A 539 18.16 -17.25 51.29
C VAL A 539 17.70 -18.09 52.47
N THR A 540 18.55 -19.00 52.93
CA THR A 540 18.28 -19.75 54.17
C THR A 540 18.42 -18.82 55.38
N LYS A 541 17.69 -19.12 56.47
CA LYS A 541 17.75 -18.34 57.73
C LYS A 541 19.12 -18.34 58.44
N LYS A 542 20.18 -18.84 57.82
CA LYS A 542 21.59 -18.66 58.21
C LYS A 542 22.45 -18.43 56.97
N GLY A 543 22.63 -17.15 56.63
CA GLY A 543 23.49 -16.58 55.59
C GLY A 543 24.52 -17.49 54.92
N GLN A 544 24.09 -18.22 53.89
CA GLN A 544 24.97 -18.79 52.89
C GLN A 544 24.30 -18.67 51.51
N LYS A 545 24.97 -17.99 50.58
CA LYS A 545 24.54 -17.87 49.18
C LYS A 545 24.59 -19.26 48.54
N VAL A 546 23.53 -19.63 47.83
CA VAL A 546 23.54 -20.81 46.94
C VAL A 546 24.03 -20.31 45.57
N GLU A 547 25.26 -20.71 45.22
CA GLU A 547 25.69 -20.81 43.82
C GLU A 547 25.22 -22.18 43.30
N ASP A 548 24.65 -22.14 42.10
CA ASP A 548 24.27 -23.20 41.17
C ASP A 548 24.61 -24.65 41.55
N ASN A 549 23.59 -25.49 41.66
CA ASN A 549 23.54 -26.86 41.12
C ASN A 549 22.16 -27.47 41.42
N ILE A 550 21.30 -27.55 40.40
CA ILE A 550 20.14 -28.43 40.36
C ILE A 550 20.41 -29.41 39.23
N ASP A 551 21.01 -30.55 39.58
CA ASP A 551 21.05 -31.78 38.79
C ASP A 551 21.18 -32.91 39.81
N GLU A 552 20.05 -33.33 40.39
CA GLU A 552 19.80 -34.66 41.00
C GLU A 552 18.55 -34.59 41.87
N LEU A 553 17.36 -34.69 41.25
CA LEU A 553 16.14 -35.14 41.92
C LEU A 553 15.20 -35.82 40.92
N GLU A 554 15.67 -36.86 40.22
CA GLU A 554 14.79 -37.85 39.56
C GLU A 554 15.41 -39.26 39.59
N GLU A 555 15.78 -39.76 40.77
CA GLU A 555 15.82 -41.22 40.98
C GLU A 555 15.37 -41.51 42.41
N GLU A 556 14.10 -41.91 42.55
CA GLU A 556 13.64 -42.97 43.47
C GLU A 556 12.11 -42.87 43.64
N GLN A 557 11.34 -43.50 42.74
CA GLN A 557 10.18 -44.30 43.14
C GLN A 557 10.03 -45.51 42.20
N GLN A 558 10.37 -46.68 42.75
CA GLN A 558 10.02 -48.01 42.24
C GLN A 558 8.51 -48.21 42.25
N VAL A 559 7.96 -48.90 41.23
CA VAL A 559 6.83 -49.82 41.41
C VAL A 559 7.04 -51.07 40.54
N GLU A 560 6.66 -52.19 41.14
CA GLU A 560 6.91 -53.60 40.86
C GLU A 560 6.35 -54.15 39.52
N ASP A 561 6.98 -55.24 39.08
CA ASP A 561 6.54 -56.24 38.11
C ASP A 561 5.10 -56.76 38.34
N ILE A 562 4.41 -57.14 37.25
CA ILE A 562 3.75 -58.46 37.04
C ILE A 562 3.36 -58.62 35.54
N ASP A 563 4.13 -59.50 34.87
CA ASP A 563 3.73 -60.64 34.02
C ASP A 563 2.50 -60.53 33.08
N SER A 564 2.71 -60.60 31.76
CA SER A 564 2.53 -61.85 30.99
C SER A 564 2.47 -61.68 29.45
N LYS A 565 3.35 -62.48 28.79
CA LYS A 565 3.11 -63.34 27.62
C LYS A 565 2.86 -62.79 26.19
N THR A 566 3.82 -63.14 25.31
CA THR A 566 3.74 -63.77 23.93
C THR A 566 2.86 -63.09 22.88
N GLU A 567 3.19 -62.97 21.59
CA GLU A 567 3.94 -63.72 20.56
C GLU A 567 4.15 -62.71 19.40
N ASP A 568 5.33 -62.54 18.80
CA ASP A 568 5.95 -63.33 17.71
C ASP A 568 5.55 -62.91 16.27
N ASN A 569 6.55 -62.96 15.37
CA ASN A 569 6.58 -62.73 13.91
C ASN A 569 6.93 -61.30 13.44
N THR A 570 8.15 -60.97 12.95
CA THR A 570 9.11 -61.58 11.98
C THR A 570 8.81 -61.25 10.51
N SER A 571 9.90 -61.05 9.75
CA SER A 571 10.11 -60.79 8.31
C SER A 571 9.97 -59.32 7.88
N GLU A 572 11.02 -58.54 7.54
CA GLU A 572 12.23 -58.77 6.71
C GLU A 572 11.97 -59.23 5.28
N ASP A 573 12.33 -58.34 4.33
CA ASP A 573 12.97 -58.53 3.01
C ASP A 573 13.00 -57.11 2.36
N GLU A 574 14.09 -56.35 2.20
CA GLU A 574 15.39 -56.61 1.52
C GLU A 574 15.18 -57.08 0.05
N ILE A 575 15.70 -56.50 -1.06
CA ILE A 575 17.01 -55.92 -1.43
C ILE A 575 16.94 -55.29 -2.86
N SER A 576 17.92 -54.42 -3.16
CA SER A 576 18.60 -54.14 -4.46
C SER A 576 17.88 -53.30 -5.52
N GLU A 577 18.40 -52.19 -6.04
CA GLU A 577 19.73 -51.76 -6.56
C GLU A 577 19.71 -51.61 -8.08
N SER A 578 20.11 -50.43 -8.55
CA SER A 578 21.15 -50.12 -9.56
C SER A 578 20.74 -48.88 -10.37
N ILE A 579 21.33 -47.71 -10.08
CA ILE A 579 22.51 -47.10 -10.71
C ILE A 579 22.33 -46.83 -12.21
N ILE A 580 22.38 -45.55 -12.62
CA ILE A 580 23.30 -45.00 -13.63
C ILE A 580 23.48 -43.51 -13.37
N ALA A 581 24.75 -43.11 -13.36
CA ALA A 581 25.27 -41.75 -13.19
C ALA A 581 25.39 -41.01 -14.53
N VAL A 582 25.20 -39.68 -14.52
CA VAL A 582 25.80 -38.69 -15.45
C VAL A 582 25.81 -37.35 -14.69
N GLU A 583 26.92 -36.91 -14.09
CA GLU A 583 28.07 -36.16 -14.65
C GLU A 583 27.96 -34.65 -14.38
N LYS A 584 28.94 -34.17 -13.60
CA LYS A 584 29.21 -32.78 -13.20
C LYS A 584 30.00 -32.08 -14.32
N PRO A 585 29.83 -30.77 -14.52
CA PRO A 585 30.99 -29.96 -14.89
C PRO A 585 31.21 -28.78 -13.94
N GLU A 586 32.49 -28.56 -13.63
CA GLU A 586 33.06 -27.35 -13.02
C GLU A 586 33.79 -26.54 -14.14
N PRO A 587 34.24 -25.30 -13.88
CA PRO A 587 33.90 -24.12 -14.66
C PRO A 587 35.00 -23.71 -15.66
N SER A 588 34.63 -22.87 -16.64
CA SER A 588 35.59 -22.17 -17.52
C SER A 588 35.62 -20.66 -17.22
N GLU A 589 36.84 -20.15 -17.12
CA GLU A 589 37.23 -18.76 -16.85
C GLU A 589 37.00 -17.79 -18.02
N GLU A 590 36.84 -16.51 -17.63
CA GLU A 590 37.19 -15.25 -18.32
C GLU A 590 36.41 -14.81 -19.58
N GLU A 591 35.50 -13.85 -19.37
CA GLU A 591 35.59 -12.55 -20.06
C GLU A 591 35.08 -11.42 -19.12
N LEU A 592 35.97 -10.47 -18.85
CA LEU A 592 35.79 -9.30 -17.98
C LEU A 592 34.96 -8.22 -18.70
N GLU A 593 33.76 -7.89 -18.19
CA GLU A 593 33.20 -6.55 -18.33
C GLU A 593 32.68 -5.98 -17.01
N LYS A 594 32.95 -4.69 -16.84
CA LYS A 594 33.04 -3.94 -15.58
C LYS A 594 31.69 -3.78 -14.88
N GLN A 595 31.64 -4.17 -13.62
CA GLN A 595 30.58 -3.77 -12.69
C GLN A 595 30.88 -2.35 -12.18
N ASP A 596 30.03 -1.39 -12.57
CA ASP A 596 30.06 0.00 -12.10
C ASP A 596 29.33 0.10 -10.76
N ASP A 597 30.10 0.41 -9.73
CA ASP A 597 29.70 0.47 -8.33
C ASP A 597 29.07 1.85 -8.07
N THR A 598 27.75 1.98 -8.27
CA THR A 598 27.02 3.23 -8.00
C THR A 598 26.85 3.43 -6.50
N LYS A 599 27.86 4.08 -5.91
CA LYS A 599 27.84 4.67 -4.58
C LYS A 599 26.60 5.55 -4.37
N ARG A 600 25.78 5.18 -3.39
CA ARG A 600 24.79 6.08 -2.77
C ARG A 600 25.51 7.33 -2.25
N PRO A 601 25.00 8.56 -2.44
CA PRO A 601 25.63 9.76 -1.92
C PRO A 601 25.39 9.82 -0.40
N ILE A 602 26.39 9.44 0.39
CA ILE A 602 26.50 9.83 1.79
C ILE A 602 26.75 11.35 1.77
N VAL A 603 25.73 12.13 2.09
CA VAL A 603 25.90 13.56 2.38
C VAL A 603 26.84 13.66 3.58
N PRO A 604 28.05 14.23 3.46
CA PRO A 604 28.99 14.22 4.56
C PRO A 604 28.56 15.27 5.59
N ILE A 605 28.30 14.80 6.81
CA ILE A 605 28.10 15.55 8.06
C ILE A 605 29.18 16.64 8.29
N PHE A 606 30.28 16.62 7.54
CA PHE A 606 31.34 17.63 7.54
C PHE A 606 30.91 19.03 7.07
N ILE A 607 29.92 19.18 6.17
CA ILE A 607 29.53 20.52 5.66
C ILE A 607 28.82 21.34 6.75
N VAL A 608 28.01 20.68 7.60
CA VAL A 608 27.26 21.36 8.68
C VAL A 608 28.21 21.86 9.78
N LEU A 609 29.23 21.07 10.13
CA LEU A 609 30.26 21.48 11.10
C LEU A 609 31.15 22.61 10.56
N PHE A 610 31.42 22.64 9.25
CA PHE A 610 32.18 23.72 8.63
C PHE A 610 31.40 25.04 8.62
N VAL A 611 30.10 25.00 8.31
CA VAL A 611 29.23 26.19 8.32
C VAL A 611 29.06 26.74 9.74
N LEU A 612 28.87 25.86 10.75
CA LEU A 612 28.81 26.26 12.15
C LEU A 612 30.14 26.85 12.65
N GLY A 613 31.26 26.25 12.28
CA GLY A 613 32.60 26.79 12.57
C GLY A 613 32.82 28.16 11.93
N TRP A 614 32.38 28.34 10.69
CA TRP A 614 32.46 29.64 9.99
C TRP A 614 31.59 30.71 10.64
N ILE A 615 30.37 30.38 11.07
CA ILE A 615 29.47 31.31 11.76
C ILE A 615 30.07 31.73 13.11
N VAL A 616 30.69 30.80 13.86
CA VAL A 616 31.39 31.11 15.12
C VAL A 616 32.61 32.01 14.89
N VAL A 617 33.37 31.79 13.81
CA VAL A 617 34.50 32.65 13.44
C VAL A 617 34.04 34.06 13.05
N ILE A 618 32.95 34.18 12.28
CA ILE A 618 32.36 35.48 11.91
C ILE A 618 31.83 36.21 13.14
N TYR A 619 31.17 35.50 14.08
CA TYR A 619 30.71 36.09 15.33
C TYR A 619 31.86 36.56 16.22
N LYS A 620 32.94 35.76 16.31
CA LYS A 620 34.14 36.13 17.08
C LYS A 620 34.87 37.32 16.46
N GLN A 621 34.97 37.40 15.13
CA GLN A 621 35.54 38.56 14.43
C GLN A 621 34.69 39.83 14.60
N ARG A 622 33.36 39.73 14.55
CA ARG A 622 32.47 40.87 14.81
C ARG A 622 32.53 41.35 16.26
N PHE A 623 32.68 40.44 17.23
CA PHE A 623 32.84 40.80 18.63
C PHE A 623 34.17 41.52 18.88
N LEU A 624 35.29 40.99 18.36
CA LEU A 624 36.62 41.61 18.49
C LEU A 624 36.72 42.96 17.77
N ASN A 625 36.03 43.13 16.63
CA ASN A 625 35.96 44.43 15.95
C ASN A 625 35.10 45.44 16.70
N LYS A 626 34.12 44.99 17.51
CA LYS A 626 33.31 45.87 18.36
C LYS A 626 34.12 46.38 19.56
N GLU A 627 34.89 45.52 20.21
CA GLU A 627 35.83 45.93 21.28
C GLU A 627 36.90 46.92 20.75
N LYS A 628 37.45 46.69 19.56
CA LYS A 628 38.39 47.64 18.93
C LYS A 628 37.74 48.96 18.53
N PHE A 629 36.47 48.97 18.14
CA PHE A 629 35.75 50.19 17.82
C PHE A 629 35.45 51.01 19.09
N ASP A 630 35.09 50.34 20.18
CA ASP A 630 34.84 50.97 21.48
C ASP A 630 36.15 51.49 22.12
N GLU A 631 37.27 50.76 22.03
CA GLU A 631 38.59 51.27 22.47
C GLU A 631 39.06 52.48 21.66
N LYS A 632 38.83 52.49 20.33
CA LYS A 632 39.23 53.60 19.48
C LYS A 632 38.37 54.86 19.72
N LYS A 633 37.09 54.68 20.05
CA LYS A 633 36.18 55.78 20.39
C LYS A 633 36.51 56.38 21.76
N VAL A 634 36.93 55.57 22.73
CA VAL A 634 37.41 56.04 24.04
C VAL A 634 38.78 56.75 23.93
N ALA A 635 39.64 56.31 22.99
CA ALA A 635 40.92 56.97 22.71
C ALA A 635 40.78 58.32 21.98
N GLU A 636 39.80 58.46 21.06
CA GLU A 636 39.48 59.76 20.43
C GLU A 636 38.81 60.73 21.43
N GLU A 637 37.92 60.27 22.30
CA GLU A 637 37.32 61.12 23.36
C GLU A 637 38.31 61.52 24.46
N THR A 638 39.45 60.85 24.61
CA THR A 638 40.51 61.24 25.57
C THR A 638 41.59 62.14 24.95
N SER A 639 41.78 62.14 23.62
CA SER A 639 42.68 63.09 22.95
C SER A 639 42.07 64.48 22.73
N ASP A 640 40.74 64.58 22.76
CA ASP A 640 40.02 65.86 22.64
C ASP A 640 39.91 66.62 23.98
N ILE A 641 40.22 65.96 25.12
CA ILE A 641 40.23 66.59 26.46
C ILE A 641 41.64 67.11 26.82
N GLU A 642 42.71 66.63 26.18
CA GLU A 642 44.08 67.15 26.38
C GLU A 642 44.45 68.35 25.46
N ASN A 643 43.55 68.80 24.58
CA ASN A 643 43.74 69.99 23.73
C ASN A 643 42.87 71.21 24.12
N GLU A 644 42.21 71.18 25.28
CA GLU A 644 41.48 72.34 25.84
C GLU A 644 42.10 72.89 27.16
N GLU A 645 43.33 72.51 27.48
CA GLU A 645 44.20 73.23 28.42
C GLU A 645 45.48 73.73 27.72
N GLU A 646 45.30 74.65 26.75
CA GLU A 646 46.25 75.71 26.41
C GLU A 646 45.54 77.01 26.02
#